data_AF-A0A529AZI2-F1
#
_entry.id   AF-A0A529AZI2-F1
#
_cell.length_a   1.000
_cell.length_b   1.000
_cell.length_c   1.000
_cell.angle_alpha   90.00
_cell.angle_beta   90.00
_cell.angle_gamma   90.00
#
_symmetry.space_group_name_H-M   'P 1'
#
loop_
_entity.id
_entity.type
_entity.pdbx_description
1 polymer ?
#
loop_
_entity_poly.entity_id
_entity_poly.type
_entity_poly.pdbx_seq_one_letter_code
_entity_poly.pdbx_strand_id
1 'polypeptide(L)'
;MRFGLLAFLFIGLSSAAQADDFQLSKITVPSLGNEQETIDAVEGAIKDEAGVLSLRIEGSRTLQDIVAAECPGATEPYLAAFPKDVARLNPKLFEGKAEVPLATPIGSSGYAVTPLYIPYCLGAFSEKHVVKEGDSLWKIYNERRQQENGVTKWEDFLPEASRLNGDVVEQKTLEPGTVIVVPNASWQVPVAKGKAEGLMHRLEAIAPINGKVQVDDKSNWGTRNSGEEENENCADVSELDALKGAESRLWDVADTLMLNDALDERFALRRSKSVVNVAVLDSGVSAPRHPAMKRLLLKLITDDDVAFPNDPLGFHGTGVLFTAAGGYLLSALNPLGIPVQVAAYNLYRSVCTVPDNCTFVADPNRLNTAMRQAFDRQTATSGVNISVSFPGADPLPWFIDYVGTDKDVLIVTSAGNDGTEIGHANKIFPAVFGGSEGTNLITVASLDLHNDLLPRSNYSKEVVDIAAWGCNVPVAEFDPAIGGFVRKLRSGTSYAAPQVLFAAAMIQRERPRRINSGPTPSEVKIRLMTSADHALGLWQKVRHGRILNLAKALSIHSDVVQLKDSGILLRGQIDFGSGAGGFVTVCGAQTIARDELLSINDLGSVPEAGADRVLIYRHSKAVAGEVETRWCNGITTDVTLLDPFTRQKTPIPTSNISSITLATYPNLEQ
;
A
#
# COMPACT_ATOMS: atom_id res chain seq x y z
N MET A 1 -11.58 -51.68 -54.17
CA MET A 1 -10.84 -52.27 -53.04
C MET A 1 -10.80 -51.22 -51.93
N ARG A 2 -11.25 -51.64 -50.74
CA ARG A 2 -11.52 -50.92 -49.48
C ARG A 2 -10.89 -49.53 -49.26
N PHE A 3 -11.75 -48.53 -49.05
CA PHE A 3 -11.48 -47.31 -48.27
C PHE A 3 -11.67 -47.65 -46.78
N GLY A 4 -10.63 -47.40 -45.96
CA GLY A 4 -10.65 -47.59 -44.51
C GLY A 4 -10.72 -46.25 -43.80
N LEU A 5 -11.84 -46.02 -43.12
CA LEU A 5 -12.10 -44.94 -42.18
C LEU A 5 -11.19 -45.12 -40.94
N LEU A 6 -10.31 -44.16 -40.62
CA LEU A 6 -9.67 -44.07 -39.32
C LEU A 6 -10.33 -42.92 -38.54
N ALA A 7 -11.08 -43.28 -37.50
CA ALA A 7 -11.65 -42.35 -36.54
C ALA A 7 -10.54 -41.88 -35.58
N PHE A 8 -10.28 -40.57 -35.56
CA PHE A 8 -9.52 -39.92 -34.50
C PHE A 8 -10.43 -39.72 -33.29
N LEU A 9 -10.19 -40.48 -32.22
CA LEU A 9 -10.75 -40.22 -30.90
C LEU A 9 -9.84 -39.19 -30.21
N PHE A 10 -10.24 -37.92 -30.21
CA PHE A 10 -9.68 -36.91 -29.31
C PHE A 10 -10.30 -37.14 -27.94
N ILE A 11 -9.54 -37.74 -27.02
CA ILE A 11 -9.85 -37.69 -25.59
C ILE A 11 -9.42 -36.31 -25.11
N GLY A 12 -10.40 -35.44 -24.89
CA GLY A 12 -10.20 -34.16 -24.21
C GLY A 12 -9.86 -34.41 -22.75
N LEU A 13 -8.59 -34.22 -22.39
CA LEU A 13 -8.18 -33.93 -21.02
C LEU A 13 -8.16 -32.42 -20.84
N SER A 14 -9.34 -31.84 -20.65
CA SER A 14 -9.47 -30.50 -20.07
C SER A 14 -9.70 -30.67 -18.57
N SER A 15 -8.61 -30.79 -17.80
CA SER A 15 -8.68 -30.46 -16.37
C SER A 15 -8.65 -28.94 -16.25
N ALA A 16 -9.81 -28.32 -16.44
CA ALA A 16 -10.04 -26.99 -15.90
C ALA A 16 -10.07 -27.16 -14.38
N ALA A 17 -8.91 -26.99 -13.72
CA ALA A 17 -8.92 -26.68 -12.29
C ALA A 17 -9.71 -25.38 -12.17
N GLN A 18 -10.89 -25.47 -11.55
CA GLN A 18 -11.74 -24.31 -11.31
C GLN A 18 -10.98 -23.35 -10.40
N ALA A 19 -11.09 -22.05 -10.68
CA ALA A 19 -10.46 -20.99 -9.90
C ALA A 19 -10.85 -20.99 -8.40
N ASP A 20 -11.86 -21.77 -8.00
CA ASP A 20 -12.29 -21.96 -6.61
C ASP A 20 -11.31 -22.79 -5.75
N ASP A 21 -10.34 -23.51 -6.35
CA ASP A 21 -9.37 -24.35 -5.63
C ASP A 21 -8.21 -23.56 -4.98
N PHE A 22 -8.14 -22.24 -5.19
CA PHE A 22 -6.99 -21.41 -4.79
C PHE A 22 -7.24 -20.51 -3.57
N GLN A 23 -8.38 -20.67 -2.88
CA GLN A 23 -8.62 -20.01 -1.60
C GLN A 23 -7.71 -20.61 -0.52
N LEU A 24 -7.25 -19.77 0.41
CA LEU A 24 -6.56 -20.22 1.61
C LEU A 24 -7.54 -20.21 2.77
N SER A 25 -7.49 -21.25 3.59
CA SER A 25 -8.10 -21.23 4.92
C SER A 25 -7.02 -20.94 5.94
N LYS A 26 -7.37 -20.17 6.97
CA LYS A 26 -6.53 -19.96 8.14
C LYS A 26 -6.89 -20.99 9.19
N ILE A 27 -5.91 -21.80 9.60
CA ILE A 27 -6.06 -22.73 10.71
C ILE A 27 -5.40 -22.14 11.95
N THR A 28 -6.20 -21.87 12.98
CA THR A 28 -5.72 -21.41 14.28
C THR A 28 -5.55 -22.61 15.19
N VAL A 29 -4.31 -22.84 15.63
CA VAL A 29 -3.93 -23.92 16.56
C VAL A 29 -3.50 -23.29 17.88
N PRO A 30 -4.10 -23.62 19.03
CA PRO A 30 -3.68 -23.05 20.30
C PRO A 30 -2.24 -23.45 20.62
N SER A 31 -1.48 -22.52 21.21
CA SER A 31 -0.20 -22.84 21.85
C SER A 31 -0.47 -23.65 23.11
N LEU A 32 0.30 -24.72 23.31
CA LEU A 32 0.05 -25.71 24.35
C LEU A 32 1.08 -25.69 25.48
N GLY A 33 1.87 -24.61 25.58
CA GLY A 33 2.98 -24.56 26.53
C GLY A 33 4.03 -25.64 26.23
N ASN A 34 4.57 -26.30 27.25
CA ASN A 34 5.83 -27.05 27.18
C ASN A 34 5.64 -28.54 26.81
N GLU A 35 4.49 -28.95 26.27
CA GLU A 35 4.21 -30.34 25.92
C GLU A 35 4.92 -30.74 24.62
N GLN A 36 6.19 -31.15 24.72
CA GLN A 36 7.04 -31.46 23.56
C GLN A 36 6.40 -32.49 22.62
N GLU A 37 5.86 -33.59 23.15
CA GLU A 37 5.19 -34.62 22.32
C GLU A 37 4.03 -34.05 21.51
N THR A 38 3.30 -33.09 22.08
CA THR A 38 2.19 -32.45 21.40
C THR A 38 2.70 -31.49 20.33
N ILE A 39 3.72 -30.68 20.64
CA ILE A 39 4.36 -29.78 19.67
C ILE A 39 4.89 -30.58 18.47
N ASP A 40 5.57 -31.69 18.72
CA ASP A 40 6.09 -32.59 17.68
C ASP A 40 4.97 -33.12 16.78
N ALA A 41 3.84 -33.52 17.38
CA ALA A 41 2.68 -34.01 16.63
C ALA A 41 2.03 -32.91 15.77
N VAL A 42 1.91 -31.68 16.30
CA VAL A 42 1.39 -30.53 15.54
C VAL A 42 2.31 -30.18 14.39
N GLU A 43 3.60 -30.03 14.66
CA GLU A 43 4.57 -29.65 13.65
C GLU A 43 4.65 -30.73 12.56
N GLY A 44 4.57 -32.01 12.92
CA GLY A 44 4.45 -33.11 11.97
C GLY A 44 3.21 -33.01 11.08
N ALA A 45 2.03 -32.72 11.66
CA ALA A 45 0.80 -32.55 10.88
C ALA A 45 0.90 -31.38 9.90
N ILE A 46 1.42 -30.23 10.35
CA ILE A 46 1.61 -29.05 9.51
C ILE A 46 2.63 -29.31 8.41
N LYS A 47 3.78 -29.89 8.74
CA LYS A 47 4.86 -30.24 7.80
C LYS A 47 4.36 -31.09 6.63
N ASP A 48 3.48 -32.02 6.93
CA ASP A 48 2.97 -32.99 5.95
C ASP A 48 1.81 -32.44 5.12
N GLU A 49 0.87 -31.70 5.72
CA GLU A 49 -0.39 -31.32 5.07
C GLU A 49 -0.48 -29.84 4.67
N ALA A 50 0.13 -28.92 5.42
CA ALA A 50 -0.08 -27.48 5.22
C ALA A 50 0.55 -26.94 3.92
N GLY A 51 1.49 -27.70 3.34
CA GLY A 51 2.25 -27.30 2.14
C GLY A 51 3.69 -26.98 2.47
N VAL A 52 4.28 -26.08 1.70
CA VAL A 52 5.69 -25.70 1.80
C VAL A 52 5.86 -24.20 1.89
N LEU A 53 6.84 -23.78 2.69
CA LEU A 53 7.37 -22.44 2.74
C LEU A 53 8.37 -22.25 1.60
N SER A 54 8.15 -21.22 0.78
CA SER A 54 9.09 -20.83 -0.27
C SER A 54 10.01 -19.73 0.24
N LEU A 55 11.31 -20.00 0.21
CA LEU A 55 12.38 -19.16 0.73
C LEU A 55 13.25 -18.60 -0.38
N ARG A 56 13.85 -17.45 -0.09
CA ARG A 56 14.81 -16.76 -0.95
C ARG A 56 16.16 -16.78 -0.26
N ILE A 57 17.10 -17.56 -0.78
CA ILE A 57 18.42 -17.66 -0.17
C ILE A 57 19.36 -16.71 -0.89
N GLU A 58 19.74 -15.65 -0.18
CA GLU A 58 20.79 -14.72 -0.58
C GLU A 58 22.14 -15.11 0.02
N GLY A 59 23.20 -15.01 -0.79
CA GLY A 59 24.52 -15.46 -0.40
C GLY A 59 24.60 -16.98 -0.21
N SER A 60 25.71 -17.44 0.37
CA SER A 60 25.89 -18.86 0.71
C SER A 60 25.49 -19.08 2.17
N ARG A 61 24.39 -19.79 2.40
CA ARG A 61 23.94 -20.21 3.73
C ARG A 61 23.80 -21.72 3.77
N THR A 62 24.14 -22.35 4.89
CA THR A 62 23.88 -23.79 5.01
C THR A 62 22.38 -24.03 5.21
N LEU A 63 21.90 -25.23 4.87
CA LEU A 63 20.53 -25.64 5.22
C LEU A 63 20.24 -25.53 6.72
N GLN A 64 21.26 -25.74 7.56
CA GLN A 64 21.20 -25.52 9.00
C GLN A 64 20.92 -24.06 9.35
N ASP A 65 21.64 -23.12 8.75
CA ASP A 65 21.43 -21.68 8.99
C ASP A 65 20.04 -21.24 8.52
N ILE A 66 19.55 -21.85 7.44
CA ILE A 66 18.25 -21.55 6.87
C ILE A 66 17.13 -22.05 7.79
N VAL A 67 17.17 -23.32 8.20
CA VAL A 67 16.14 -23.87 9.10
C VAL A 67 16.14 -23.15 10.45
N ALA A 68 17.31 -22.79 10.99
CA ALA A 68 17.40 -22.02 12.23
C ALA A 68 16.72 -20.64 12.13
N ALA A 69 16.81 -19.98 10.97
CA ALA A 69 16.24 -18.64 10.78
C ALA A 69 14.76 -18.64 10.41
N GLU A 70 14.33 -19.61 9.60
CA GLU A 70 12.98 -19.66 9.03
C GLU A 70 12.03 -20.56 9.82
N CYS A 71 12.60 -21.53 10.54
CA CYS A 71 11.90 -22.45 11.42
C CYS A 71 12.47 -22.41 12.85
N PRO A 72 12.46 -21.24 13.51
CA PRO A 72 12.94 -21.10 14.88
C PRO A 72 12.20 -22.07 15.81
N GLY A 73 12.96 -22.80 16.62
CA GLY A 73 12.43 -23.83 17.51
C GLY A 73 11.92 -25.11 16.84
N ALA A 74 12.27 -25.36 15.56
CA ALA A 74 11.94 -26.62 14.90
C ALA A 74 12.28 -27.84 15.77
N THR A 75 11.33 -28.76 15.88
CA THR A 75 11.42 -29.94 16.73
C THR A 75 12.48 -30.92 16.21
N GLU A 76 13.01 -31.78 17.09
CA GLU A 76 13.95 -32.83 16.66
C GLU A 76 13.39 -33.73 15.55
N PRO A 77 12.11 -34.18 15.60
CA PRO A 77 11.51 -34.94 14.51
C PRO A 77 11.46 -34.16 13.18
N TYR A 78 11.14 -32.86 13.22
CA TYR A 78 11.16 -32.01 12.03
C TYR A 78 12.57 -31.92 11.45
N LEU A 79 13.57 -31.60 12.28
CA LEU A 79 14.97 -31.48 11.87
C LEU A 79 15.55 -32.80 11.33
N ALA A 80 15.16 -33.94 11.90
CA ALA A 80 15.55 -35.26 11.42
C ALA A 80 14.95 -35.59 10.04
N ALA A 81 13.73 -35.13 9.74
CA ALA A 81 13.09 -35.33 8.44
C ALA A 81 13.53 -34.31 7.38
N PHE A 82 13.93 -33.12 7.80
CA PHE A 82 14.21 -31.97 6.95
C PHE A 82 15.18 -32.25 5.80
N PRO A 83 16.34 -32.91 5.99
CA PRO A 83 17.26 -33.27 4.90
C PRO A 83 16.61 -34.01 3.72
N LYS A 84 15.66 -34.93 4.01
CA LYS A 84 14.95 -35.72 2.98
C LYS A 84 13.84 -34.91 2.35
N ASP A 85 13.09 -34.18 3.17
CA ASP A 85 12.00 -33.35 2.69
C ASP A 85 12.50 -32.23 1.78
N VAL A 86 13.60 -31.57 2.14
CA VAL A 86 14.22 -30.53 1.31
C VAL A 86 14.76 -31.10 0.00
N ALA A 87 15.37 -32.29 0.02
CA ALA A 87 15.80 -32.98 -1.21
C ALA A 87 14.61 -33.22 -2.16
N ARG A 88 13.51 -33.75 -1.60
CA ARG A 88 12.27 -34.07 -2.32
C ARG A 88 11.59 -32.82 -2.89
N LEU A 89 11.55 -31.75 -2.12
CA LEU A 89 10.89 -30.49 -2.50
C LEU A 89 11.73 -29.65 -3.48
N ASN A 90 13.03 -29.93 -3.62
CA ASN A 90 13.90 -29.15 -4.50
C ASN A 90 14.68 -30.06 -5.46
N PRO A 91 13.98 -30.86 -6.29
CA PRO A 91 14.63 -31.85 -7.14
C PRO A 91 15.59 -31.20 -8.15
N LYS A 92 15.32 -29.96 -8.58
CA LYS A 92 16.18 -29.17 -9.47
C LYS A 92 17.47 -28.68 -8.80
N LEU A 93 17.44 -28.40 -7.49
CA LEU A 93 18.64 -27.97 -6.75
C LEU A 93 19.51 -29.16 -6.34
N PHE A 94 18.89 -30.32 -6.11
CA PHE A 94 19.55 -31.49 -5.53
C PHE A 94 19.41 -32.73 -6.41
N GLU A 95 19.49 -32.57 -7.73
CA GLU A 95 19.24 -33.63 -8.71
C GLU A 95 19.86 -34.98 -8.30
N GLY A 96 19.00 -36.00 -8.19
CA GLY A 96 19.40 -37.37 -7.85
C GLY A 96 19.73 -37.63 -6.38
N LYS A 97 19.62 -36.65 -5.47
CA LYS A 97 19.84 -36.85 -4.04
C LYS A 97 18.56 -37.23 -3.32
N ALA A 98 18.59 -38.33 -2.57
CA ALA A 98 17.50 -38.74 -1.69
C ALA A 98 17.46 -37.93 -0.36
N GLU A 99 18.59 -37.34 0.01
CA GLU A 99 18.76 -36.55 1.23
C GLU A 99 19.88 -35.51 1.03
N VAL A 100 19.74 -34.34 1.65
CA VAL A 100 20.72 -33.26 1.59
C VAL A 100 21.22 -32.93 3.00
N PRO A 101 22.52 -33.09 3.32
CA PRO A 101 23.05 -32.80 4.65
C PRO A 101 22.77 -31.34 5.07
N LEU A 102 22.49 -31.11 6.36
CA LEU A 102 22.23 -29.76 6.89
C LEU A 102 23.39 -28.78 6.68
N ALA A 103 24.62 -29.28 6.68
CA ALA A 103 25.81 -28.47 6.38
C ALA A 103 25.95 -28.09 4.89
N THR A 104 25.04 -28.57 4.01
CA THR A 104 25.10 -28.25 2.57
C THR A 104 24.87 -26.76 2.37
N PRO A 105 25.85 -26.03 1.79
CA PRO A 105 25.64 -24.65 1.43
C PRO A 105 24.64 -24.55 0.27
N ILE A 106 23.59 -23.77 0.48
CA ILE A 106 22.73 -23.26 -0.57
C ILE A 106 23.36 -21.94 -1.00
N GLY A 107 24.06 -22.01 -2.14
CA GLY A 107 24.79 -20.87 -2.69
C GLY A 107 24.20 -20.43 -4.02
N SER A 108 24.44 -19.16 -4.32
CA SER A 108 24.31 -18.61 -5.66
C SER A 108 25.63 -18.80 -6.43
N SER A 109 25.56 -19.25 -7.68
CA SER A 109 26.66 -18.96 -8.61
C SER A 109 26.48 -17.50 -9.07
N GLY A 110 27.26 -16.59 -8.48
CA GLY A 110 27.13 -15.14 -8.73
C GLY A 110 26.04 -14.48 -7.87
N TYR A 111 25.38 -13.43 -8.38
CA TYR A 111 24.36 -12.66 -7.65
C TYR A 111 22.95 -13.28 -7.66
N ALA A 112 22.76 -14.47 -8.23
CA ALA A 112 21.42 -15.06 -8.42
C ALA A 112 20.85 -15.61 -7.10
N VAL A 113 19.78 -15.01 -6.58
CA VAL A 113 19.04 -15.53 -5.42
C VAL A 113 18.48 -16.92 -5.73
N THR A 114 18.70 -17.89 -4.84
CA THR A 114 18.31 -19.30 -5.05
C THR A 114 16.95 -19.56 -4.39
N PRO A 115 15.90 -19.95 -5.14
CA PRO A 115 14.63 -20.36 -4.55
C PRO A 115 14.82 -21.70 -3.83
N LEU A 116 14.32 -21.81 -2.60
CA LEU A 116 14.37 -23.03 -1.80
C LEU A 116 12.99 -23.27 -1.17
N TYR A 117 12.43 -24.46 -1.37
CA TYR A 117 11.18 -24.87 -0.77
C TYR A 117 11.45 -25.75 0.45
N ILE A 118 10.90 -25.38 1.60
CA ILE A 118 11.01 -26.20 2.81
C ILE A 118 9.61 -26.52 3.36
N PRO A 119 9.40 -27.62 4.07
CA PRO A 119 8.11 -27.89 4.70
C PRO A 119 7.74 -26.79 5.71
N TYR A 120 6.45 -26.55 5.93
CA TYR A 120 6.05 -25.66 7.01
C TYR A 120 6.42 -26.19 8.40
N CYS A 121 6.71 -25.25 9.29
CA CYS A 121 7.13 -25.48 10.67
C CYS A 121 6.42 -24.45 11.56
N LEU A 122 6.33 -24.72 12.86
CA LEU A 122 5.59 -23.84 13.78
C LEU A 122 6.27 -22.48 13.95
N GLY A 123 7.60 -22.47 13.97
CA GLY A 123 8.41 -21.27 14.10
C GLY A 123 8.17 -20.23 13.01
N ALA A 124 7.86 -20.65 11.78
CA ALA A 124 7.67 -19.75 10.64
C ALA A 124 6.48 -18.79 10.80
N PHE A 125 5.51 -19.14 11.65
CA PHE A 125 4.30 -18.36 11.91
C PHE A 125 4.37 -17.55 13.20
N SER A 126 5.50 -17.60 13.89
CA SER A 126 5.73 -16.83 15.11
C SER A 126 6.17 -15.41 14.77
N GLU A 127 5.81 -14.46 15.64
CA GLU A 127 6.13 -13.05 15.39
C GLU A 127 7.60 -12.78 15.68
N LYS A 128 8.26 -11.96 14.85
CA LYS A 128 9.65 -11.54 15.06
C LYS A 128 9.68 -10.19 15.77
N HIS A 129 10.59 -10.02 16.72
CA HIS A 129 10.84 -8.79 17.48
C HIS A 129 12.30 -8.39 17.34
N VAL A 130 12.55 -7.17 16.86
CA VAL A 130 13.88 -6.57 16.87
C VAL A 130 14.13 -5.99 18.26
N VAL A 131 15.10 -6.54 18.97
CA VAL A 131 15.51 -6.11 20.31
C VAL A 131 15.94 -4.65 20.25
N LYS A 132 15.31 -3.80 21.08
CA LYS A 132 15.66 -2.39 21.22
C LYS A 132 16.56 -2.18 22.42
N GLU A 133 17.22 -1.02 22.47
CA GLU A 133 17.97 -0.61 23.65
C GLU A 133 17.08 -0.60 24.90
N GLY A 134 17.52 -1.29 25.95
CA GLY A 134 16.78 -1.46 27.20
C GLY A 134 15.65 -2.50 27.15
N ASP A 135 15.54 -3.29 26.09
CA ASP A 135 14.62 -4.43 26.08
C ASP A 135 15.12 -5.56 26.97
N SER A 136 14.18 -6.19 27.67
CA SER A 136 14.36 -7.46 28.37
C SER A 136 13.19 -8.37 28.02
N LEU A 137 13.35 -9.69 28.17
CA LEU A 137 12.26 -10.64 27.91
C LEU A 137 11.01 -10.33 28.74
N TRP A 138 11.19 -9.89 29.99
CA TRP A 138 10.09 -9.49 30.86
C TRP A 138 9.35 -8.27 30.33
N LYS A 139 10.08 -7.27 29.81
CA LYS A 139 9.47 -6.09 29.18
C LYS A 139 8.69 -6.48 27.93
N ILE A 140 9.31 -7.27 27.05
CA ILE A 140 8.67 -7.77 25.81
C ILE A 140 7.40 -8.55 26.17
N TYR A 141 7.44 -9.47 27.12
CA TYR A 141 6.26 -10.20 27.59
C TYR A 141 5.16 -9.28 28.10
N ASN A 142 5.47 -8.28 28.93
CA ASN A 142 4.44 -7.37 29.47
C ASN A 142 3.77 -6.53 28.39
N GLU A 143 4.51 -6.12 27.36
CA GLU A 143 3.97 -5.45 26.19
C GLU A 143 3.06 -6.39 25.38
N ARG A 144 3.46 -7.67 25.26
CA ARG A 144 2.80 -8.65 24.41
C ARG A 144 1.57 -9.29 25.02
N ARG A 145 1.55 -9.55 26.33
CA ARG A 145 0.44 -10.26 27.01
C ARG A 145 -0.92 -9.55 26.94
N GLN A 146 -0.92 -8.27 26.55
CA GLN A 146 -2.13 -7.45 26.38
C GLN A 146 -2.68 -7.50 24.94
N GLN A 147 -1.96 -8.12 24.01
CA GLN A 147 -2.37 -8.27 22.62
C GLN A 147 -3.28 -9.50 22.47
N GLU A 148 -4.14 -9.50 21.44
CA GLU A 148 -5.15 -10.55 21.19
C GLU A 148 -4.55 -11.97 21.13
N ASN A 149 -3.33 -12.12 20.61
CA ASN A 149 -2.61 -13.39 20.52
C ASN A 149 -1.43 -13.51 21.51
N GLY A 150 -1.40 -12.66 22.54
CA GLY A 150 -0.32 -12.63 23.53
C GLY A 150 -0.41 -13.79 24.52
N VAL A 151 0.73 -14.44 24.82
CA VAL A 151 0.79 -15.41 25.91
C VAL A 151 0.54 -14.69 27.23
N THR A 152 -0.53 -15.07 27.94
CA THR A 152 -1.00 -14.32 29.12
C THR A 152 -0.20 -14.61 30.38
N LYS A 153 0.45 -15.77 30.47
CA LYS A 153 1.23 -16.20 31.63
C LYS A 153 2.72 -16.26 31.32
N TRP A 154 3.53 -15.72 32.24
CA TRP A 154 4.98 -15.73 32.10
C TRP A 154 5.55 -17.16 32.11
N GLU A 155 4.97 -18.05 32.90
CA GLU A 155 5.35 -19.47 32.99
C GLU A 155 5.19 -20.23 31.67
N ASP A 156 4.29 -19.78 30.80
CA ASP A 156 4.10 -20.34 29.45
C ASP A 156 4.99 -19.59 28.43
N PHE A 157 5.22 -18.29 28.63
CA PHE A 157 6.01 -17.46 27.73
C PHE A 157 7.50 -17.84 27.73
N LEU A 158 8.11 -17.95 28.91
CA LEU A 158 9.57 -18.09 29.02
C LEU A 158 10.09 -19.41 28.41
N PRO A 159 9.49 -20.57 28.66
CA PRO A 159 9.94 -21.83 28.05
C PRO A 159 9.78 -21.82 26.53
N GLU A 160 8.67 -21.27 26.03
CA GLU A 160 8.41 -21.17 24.60
C GLU A 160 9.37 -20.18 23.93
N ALA A 161 9.68 -19.06 24.58
CA ALA A 161 10.69 -18.12 24.09
C ALA A 161 12.06 -18.80 24.02
N SER A 162 12.40 -19.61 25.03
CA SER A 162 13.65 -20.38 25.07
C SER A 162 13.71 -21.40 23.93
N ARG A 163 12.61 -22.12 23.68
CA ARG A 163 12.50 -23.05 22.55
C ARG A 163 12.68 -22.36 21.20
N LEU A 164 12.00 -21.23 21.00
CA LEU A 164 12.01 -20.51 19.72
C LEU A 164 13.36 -19.84 19.41
N ASN A 165 14.11 -19.44 20.43
CA ASN A 165 15.32 -18.62 20.25
C ASN A 165 16.62 -19.31 20.67
N GLY A 166 16.55 -20.49 21.30
CA GLY A 166 17.68 -21.19 21.87
C GLY A 166 18.46 -20.31 22.87
N ASP A 167 19.79 -20.42 22.81
CA ASP A 167 20.72 -19.73 23.73
C ASP A 167 20.61 -18.20 23.72
N VAL A 168 20.03 -17.59 22.66
CA VAL A 168 19.92 -16.13 22.52
C VAL A 168 19.13 -15.49 23.68
N VAL A 169 18.12 -16.20 24.19
CA VAL A 169 17.25 -15.71 25.28
C VAL A 169 17.64 -16.25 26.65
N GLU A 170 18.55 -17.23 26.72
CA GLU A 170 19.13 -17.69 27.99
C GLU A 170 20.14 -16.67 28.55
N GLN A 171 20.61 -15.75 27.72
CA GLN A 171 21.48 -14.64 28.13
C GLN A 171 20.70 -13.59 28.92
N LYS A 172 21.26 -13.10 30.04
CA LYS A 172 20.60 -12.12 30.93
C LYS A 172 20.32 -10.76 30.27
N THR A 173 20.95 -10.47 29.14
CA THR A 173 20.83 -9.20 28.41
C THR A 173 20.65 -9.50 26.93
N LEU A 174 19.59 -8.93 26.34
CA LEU A 174 19.35 -9.02 24.90
C LEU A 174 20.13 -7.89 24.20
N GLU A 175 20.93 -8.23 23.20
CA GLU A 175 21.72 -7.25 22.44
C GLU A 175 20.82 -6.46 21.46
N PRO A 176 20.83 -5.11 21.48
CA PRO A 176 20.06 -4.29 20.56
C PRO A 176 20.36 -4.60 19.09
N GLY A 177 19.32 -4.66 18.26
CA GLY A 177 19.39 -5.05 16.84
C GLY A 177 19.27 -6.55 16.59
N THR A 178 19.37 -7.40 17.63
CA THR A 178 19.11 -8.84 17.50
C THR A 178 17.64 -9.08 17.18
N VAL A 179 17.34 -10.02 16.28
CA VAL A 179 15.97 -10.44 16.00
C VAL A 179 15.67 -11.69 16.81
N ILE A 180 14.66 -11.61 17.68
CA ILE A 180 14.14 -12.76 18.41
C ILE A 180 12.71 -13.07 17.95
N VAL A 181 12.26 -14.29 18.23
CA VAL A 181 10.94 -14.79 17.89
C VAL A 181 10.11 -14.84 19.17
N VAL A 182 8.95 -14.20 19.16
CA VAL A 182 8.11 -14.03 20.34
C VAL A 182 7.03 -15.11 20.37
N PRO A 183 6.84 -15.79 21.51
CA PRO A 183 5.74 -16.72 21.72
C PRO A 183 4.35 -16.12 21.47
N ASN A 184 3.49 -16.89 20.83
CA ASN A 184 2.08 -16.55 20.59
C ASN A 184 1.16 -17.53 21.34
N ALA A 185 -0.04 -17.07 21.71
CA ALA A 185 -1.08 -17.91 22.34
C ALA A 185 -1.71 -18.90 21.35
N SER A 186 -1.57 -18.66 20.05
CA SER A 186 -1.98 -19.56 18.97
C SER A 186 -1.10 -19.37 17.73
N TRP A 187 -0.92 -20.45 16.98
CA TRP A 187 -0.29 -20.45 15.67
C TRP A 187 -1.35 -20.29 14.59
N GLN A 188 -1.10 -19.39 13.64
CA GLN A 188 -1.99 -19.13 12.51
C GLN A 188 -1.33 -19.67 11.24
N VAL A 189 -1.83 -20.80 10.77
CA VAL A 189 -1.24 -21.54 9.65
C VAL A 189 -2.07 -21.28 8.39
N PRO A 190 -1.49 -20.71 7.33
CA PRO A 190 -2.15 -20.58 6.04
C PRO A 190 -2.10 -21.93 5.31
N VAL A 191 -3.27 -22.41 4.86
CA VAL A 191 -3.42 -23.74 4.26
C VAL A 191 -4.29 -23.61 3.02
N ALA A 192 -3.92 -24.30 1.93
CA ALA A 192 -4.79 -24.41 0.75
C ALA A 192 -6.17 -24.96 1.17
N LYS A 193 -7.26 -24.33 0.73
CA LYS A 193 -8.62 -24.71 1.13
C LYS A 193 -8.90 -26.21 0.93
N GLY A 194 -8.45 -26.77 -0.20
CA GLY A 194 -8.58 -28.21 -0.47
C GLY A 194 -7.77 -29.13 0.45
N LYS A 195 -6.81 -28.60 1.23
CA LYS A 195 -6.03 -29.32 2.25
C LYS A 195 -6.45 -29.00 3.69
N ALA A 196 -7.27 -27.97 3.89
CA ALA A 196 -7.64 -27.50 5.22
C ALA A 196 -8.37 -28.59 6.02
N GLU A 197 -9.31 -29.29 5.39
CA GLU A 197 -10.05 -30.40 6.02
C GLU A 197 -9.13 -31.56 6.44
N GLY A 198 -8.18 -31.95 5.57
CA GLY A 198 -7.23 -33.02 5.89
C GLY A 198 -6.30 -32.67 7.05
N LEU A 199 -5.80 -31.43 7.08
CA LEU A 199 -4.99 -30.94 8.19
C LEU A 199 -5.81 -30.81 9.47
N MET A 200 -7.04 -30.30 9.41
CA MET A 200 -7.96 -30.27 10.56
C MET A 200 -8.12 -31.65 11.17
N HIS A 201 -8.46 -32.65 10.36
CA HIS A 201 -8.67 -34.02 10.83
C HIS A 201 -7.43 -34.58 11.53
N ARG A 202 -6.22 -34.30 11.01
CA ARG A 202 -4.97 -34.69 11.66
C ARG A 202 -4.72 -33.95 12.97
N LEU A 203 -4.99 -32.65 13.03
CA LEU A 203 -4.82 -31.85 14.24
C LEU A 203 -5.83 -32.23 15.33
N GLU A 204 -7.08 -32.54 14.96
CA GLU A 204 -8.12 -32.97 15.89
C GLU A 204 -7.85 -34.37 16.47
N ALA A 205 -7.07 -35.20 15.77
CA ALA A 205 -6.60 -36.47 16.30
C ALA A 205 -5.56 -36.32 17.43
N ILE A 206 -5.00 -35.12 17.63
CA ILE A 206 -4.05 -34.82 18.71
C ILE A 206 -4.84 -34.44 19.95
N ALA A 207 -4.82 -35.31 20.98
CA ALA A 207 -5.75 -35.22 22.12
C ALA A 207 -5.78 -33.85 22.84
N PRO A 208 -4.65 -33.15 23.09
CA PRO A 208 -4.69 -31.81 23.71
C PRO A 208 -5.29 -30.70 22.83
N ILE A 209 -5.46 -30.94 21.52
CA ILE A 209 -5.88 -29.98 20.49
C ILE A 209 -7.31 -30.23 20.01
N ASN A 210 -7.82 -31.44 20.20
CA ASN A 210 -9.14 -31.85 19.78
C ASN A 210 -10.23 -30.83 20.22
N GLY A 211 -11.01 -30.35 19.25
CA GLY A 211 -12.07 -29.36 19.45
C GLY A 211 -11.59 -27.92 19.71
N LYS A 212 -10.28 -27.64 19.63
CA LYS A 212 -9.69 -26.30 19.81
C LYS A 212 -9.16 -25.69 18.51
N VAL A 213 -9.09 -26.47 17.44
CA VAL A 213 -8.70 -25.98 16.12
C VAL A 213 -9.84 -25.18 15.52
N GLN A 214 -9.53 -24.01 15.00
CA GLN A 214 -10.52 -23.19 14.28
C GLN A 214 -10.07 -23.03 12.84
N VAL A 215 -11.01 -23.17 11.93
CA VAL A 215 -10.79 -22.86 10.52
C VAL A 215 -11.63 -21.66 10.13
N ASP A 216 -10.93 -20.66 9.61
CA ASP A 216 -11.54 -19.46 9.05
C ASP A 216 -11.47 -19.52 7.52
N ASP A 217 -12.55 -20.04 6.94
CA ASP A 217 -12.76 -20.13 5.48
C ASP A 217 -13.06 -18.77 4.84
N LYS A 218 -13.20 -17.69 5.62
CA LYS A 218 -13.43 -16.33 5.11
C LYS A 218 -12.15 -15.52 5.01
N SER A 219 -11.04 -16.06 5.50
CA SER A 219 -9.75 -15.37 5.45
C SER A 219 -9.13 -15.47 4.06
N ASN A 220 -9.63 -14.70 3.10
CA ASN A 220 -8.88 -14.43 1.88
C ASN A 220 -7.72 -13.49 2.24
N TRP A 221 -6.56 -14.03 2.64
CA TRP A 221 -5.38 -13.25 3.02
C TRP A 221 -4.78 -12.51 1.80
N GLY A 222 -5.46 -11.47 1.31
CA GLY A 222 -5.03 -10.66 0.16
C GLY A 222 -4.49 -11.51 -1.00
N THR A 223 -5.07 -12.71 -1.21
CA THR A 223 -4.56 -13.69 -2.15
C THR A 223 -4.67 -13.10 -3.52
N ARG A 224 -3.55 -13.07 -4.22
CA ARG A 224 -3.48 -12.39 -5.49
C ARG A 224 -3.19 -13.36 -6.61
N ASN A 225 -4.18 -13.54 -7.46
CA ASN A 225 -4.03 -14.27 -8.71
C ASN A 225 -3.40 -13.33 -9.74
N SER A 226 -2.28 -13.73 -10.33
CA SER A 226 -1.51 -12.93 -11.29
C SER A 226 -2.28 -12.50 -12.55
N GLY A 227 -3.49 -13.04 -12.79
CA GLY A 227 -4.33 -12.72 -13.94
C GLY A 227 -5.55 -11.82 -13.67
N GLU A 228 -5.84 -11.45 -12.42
CA GLU A 228 -7.11 -10.75 -12.10
C GLU A 228 -7.09 -9.24 -12.34
N GLU A 229 -5.93 -8.59 -12.35
CA GLU A 229 -5.79 -7.15 -12.60
C GLU A 229 -5.59 -6.78 -14.08
N GLU A 230 -5.31 -7.76 -14.94
CA GLU A 230 -5.05 -7.50 -16.37
C GLU A 230 -6.33 -7.38 -17.21
N ASN A 231 -7.48 -7.80 -16.68
CA ASN A 231 -8.75 -7.91 -17.43
C ASN A 231 -9.84 -6.97 -16.90
N GLU A 232 -9.49 -5.79 -16.39
CA GLU A 232 -10.50 -4.77 -16.14
C GLU A 232 -10.93 -4.13 -17.46
N ASN A 233 -12.24 -4.14 -17.74
CA ASN A 233 -12.81 -3.50 -18.92
C ASN A 233 -12.76 -1.97 -18.74
N CYS A 234 -11.59 -1.41 -19.01
CA CYS A 234 -11.44 -0.02 -19.36
C CYS A 234 -12.29 0.25 -20.60
N ALA A 235 -13.14 1.29 -20.59
CA ALA A 235 -13.78 1.80 -21.81
C ALA A 235 -12.76 1.86 -22.97
N ASP A 236 -13.18 1.81 -24.24
CA ASP A 236 -12.34 1.71 -25.46
C ASP A 236 -11.17 2.75 -25.54
N VAL A 237 -10.18 2.61 -24.66
CA VAL A 237 -9.06 3.51 -24.41
C VAL A 237 -7.84 2.78 -24.94
N SER A 238 -7.31 3.28 -26.05
CA SER A 238 -6.10 2.71 -26.64
C SER A 238 -4.87 3.03 -25.78
N GLU A 239 -3.77 2.29 -25.97
CA GLU A 239 -2.47 2.63 -25.38
C GLU A 239 -2.05 4.07 -25.71
N LEU A 240 -2.37 4.53 -26.93
CA LEU A 240 -2.09 5.90 -27.36
C LEU A 240 -2.86 6.94 -26.52
N ASP A 241 -4.11 6.65 -26.18
CA ASP A 241 -4.93 7.55 -25.36
C ASP A 241 -4.43 7.60 -23.91
N ALA A 242 -4.03 6.46 -23.36
CA ALA A 242 -3.36 6.40 -22.06
C ALA A 242 -2.06 7.23 -22.02
N LEU A 243 -1.24 7.15 -23.07
CA LEU A 243 -0.01 7.93 -23.18
C LEU A 243 -0.28 9.43 -23.32
N LYS A 244 -1.27 9.82 -24.15
CA LYS A 244 -1.69 11.23 -24.29
C LYS A 244 -2.25 11.79 -22.98
N GLY A 245 -3.04 10.99 -22.25
CA GLY A 245 -3.57 11.36 -20.95
C GLY A 245 -2.45 11.58 -19.92
N ALA A 246 -1.47 10.67 -19.88
CA ALA A 246 -0.30 10.81 -19.01
C ALA A 246 0.54 12.06 -19.38
N GLU A 247 0.75 12.30 -20.68
CA GLU A 247 1.49 13.46 -21.17
C GLU A 247 0.79 14.78 -20.81
N SER A 248 -0.53 14.89 -21.03
CA SER A 248 -1.29 16.09 -20.67
C SER A 248 -1.16 16.42 -19.18
N ARG A 249 -1.30 15.42 -18.31
CA ARG A 249 -1.17 15.63 -16.85
C ARG A 249 0.25 16.04 -16.46
N LEU A 250 1.26 15.50 -17.13
CA LEU A 250 2.65 15.91 -16.92
C LEU A 250 2.84 17.39 -17.29
N TRP A 251 2.25 17.85 -18.40
CA TRP A 251 2.31 19.26 -18.79
C TRP A 251 1.66 20.18 -17.75
N ASP A 252 0.49 19.82 -17.22
CA ASP A 252 -0.18 20.63 -16.19
C ASP A 252 0.66 20.73 -14.91
N VAL A 253 1.32 19.63 -14.53
CA VAL A 253 2.24 19.61 -13.37
C VAL A 253 3.48 20.45 -13.67
N ALA A 254 4.10 20.28 -14.82
CA ALA A 254 5.30 21.01 -15.22
C ALA A 254 5.04 22.53 -15.25
N ASP A 255 3.92 22.95 -15.83
CA ASP A 255 3.48 24.35 -15.86
C ASP A 255 3.33 24.93 -14.45
N THR A 256 2.66 24.22 -13.54
CA THR A 256 2.55 24.64 -12.14
C THR A 256 3.91 24.73 -11.44
N LEU A 257 4.81 23.76 -11.64
CA LEU A 257 6.14 23.78 -11.03
C LEU A 257 7.01 24.91 -11.58
N MET A 258 6.96 25.16 -12.88
CA MET A 258 7.65 26.28 -13.53
C MET A 258 7.14 27.62 -13.01
N LEU A 259 5.81 27.76 -12.81
CA LEU A 259 5.25 28.94 -12.18
C LEU A 259 5.78 29.11 -10.75
N ASN A 260 5.77 28.06 -9.94
CA ASN A 260 6.33 28.13 -8.58
C ASN A 260 7.81 28.54 -8.60
N ASP A 261 8.61 28.04 -9.55
CA ASP A 261 10.02 28.43 -9.76
C ASP A 261 10.15 29.92 -10.11
N ALA A 262 9.34 30.43 -11.04
CA ALA A 262 9.34 31.84 -11.39
C ALA A 262 8.90 32.76 -10.22
N LEU A 263 7.95 32.30 -9.40
CA LEU A 263 7.52 33.03 -8.20
C LEU A 263 8.59 33.01 -7.10
N ASP A 264 9.29 31.90 -6.92
CA ASP A 264 10.45 31.82 -6.02
C ASP A 264 11.49 32.87 -6.39
N GLU A 265 11.87 32.94 -7.67
CA GLU A 265 12.88 33.89 -8.15
C GLU A 265 12.41 35.34 -7.94
N ARG A 266 11.17 35.63 -8.34
CA ARG A 266 10.61 36.98 -8.25
C ARG A 266 10.52 37.51 -6.82
N PHE A 267 10.05 36.69 -5.90
CA PHE A 267 9.79 37.08 -4.51
C PHE A 267 10.90 36.64 -3.55
N ALA A 268 12.04 36.18 -4.08
CA ALA A 268 13.16 35.63 -3.32
C ALA A 268 12.72 34.55 -2.30
N LEU A 269 11.69 33.77 -2.66
CA LEU A 269 11.26 32.62 -1.87
C LEU A 269 12.26 31.49 -2.07
N ARG A 270 12.45 30.69 -1.03
CA ARG A 270 13.24 29.47 -1.12
C ARG A 270 12.35 28.31 -0.77
N ARG A 271 12.22 27.34 -1.67
CA ARG A 271 11.63 26.04 -1.37
C ARG A 271 12.68 25.02 -0.93
N SER A 272 12.25 23.98 -0.23
CA SER A 272 13.16 22.90 0.17
C SER A 272 13.80 22.28 -1.08
N LYS A 273 12.94 21.88 -2.04
CA LYS A 273 13.29 21.09 -3.24
C LYS A 273 14.12 19.85 -2.92
N SER A 274 14.12 19.42 -1.67
CA SER A 274 14.79 18.21 -1.20
C SER A 274 14.09 16.99 -1.78
N VAL A 275 14.84 15.91 -1.94
CA VAL A 275 14.25 14.59 -2.20
C VAL A 275 13.31 14.27 -1.05
N VAL A 276 12.13 13.73 -1.36
CA VAL A 276 11.17 13.25 -0.35
C VAL A 276 11.18 11.73 -0.36
N ASN A 277 11.36 11.14 0.82
CA ASN A 277 11.33 9.69 0.99
C ASN A 277 9.88 9.25 1.23
N VAL A 278 9.43 8.26 0.48
CA VAL A 278 8.16 7.56 0.70
C VAL A 278 8.40 6.06 0.77
N ALA A 279 7.42 5.30 1.22
CA ALA A 279 7.46 3.85 1.20
C ALA A 279 6.34 3.24 0.36
N VAL A 280 6.59 2.09 -0.25
CA VAL A 280 5.63 1.25 -0.96
C VAL A 280 5.67 -0.12 -0.29
N LEU A 281 4.58 -0.49 0.36
CA LEU A 281 4.41 -1.74 1.07
C LEU A 281 3.55 -2.65 0.17
N ASP A 282 4.21 -3.53 -0.57
CA ASP A 282 3.61 -4.29 -1.67
C ASP A 282 4.28 -5.67 -1.82
N SER A 283 4.37 -6.24 -3.02
CA SER A 283 4.94 -7.53 -3.41
C SER A 283 6.47 -7.52 -3.55
N GLY A 284 7.12 -6.44 -3.10
CA GLY A 284 8.54 -6.17 -3.36
C GLY A 284 8.80 -5.66 -4.78
N VAL A 285 10.07 -5.47 -5.14
CA VAL A 285 10.45 -4.92 -6.46
C VAL A 285 11.46 -5.76 -7.24
N SER A 286 11.14 -6.05 -8.51
CA SER A 286 11.92 -6.92 -9.40
C SER A 286 13.01 -6.11 -10.12
N ALA A 287 13.88 -5.42 -9.38
CA ALA A 287 14.62 -4.32 -10.03
C ALA A 287 15.91 -3.75 -9.42
N PRO A 288 16.54 -4.24 -8.33
CA PRO A 288 17.76 -3.60 -7.81
C PRO A 288 18.91 -3.49 -8.82
N ARG A 289 18.85 -4.27 -9.93
CA ARG A 289 19.88 -4.34 -10.96
C ARG A 289 19.75 -3.31 -12.08
N HIS A 290 18.65 -2.55 -12.16
CA HIS A 290 18.47 -1.56 -13.22
C HIS A 290 18.93 -0.16 -12.80
N PRO A 291 19.74 0.54 -13.62
CA PRO A 291 20.26 1.87 -13.28
C PRO A 291 19.18 2.92 -12.95
N ALA A 292 18.04 2.89 -13.65
CA ALA A 292 16.94 3.83 -13.39
C ALA A 292 16.27 3.57 -12.03
N MET A 293 16.14 2.30 -11.63
CA MET A 293 15.52 1.92 -10.36
C MET A 293 16.46 2.18 -9.18
N LYS A 294 17.76 1.89 -9.33
CA LYS A 294 18.76 2.11 -8.28
C LYS A 294 18.80 3.56 -7.77
N ARG A 295 18.40 4.51 -8.62
CA ARG A 295 18.29 5.94 -8.26
C ARG A 295 17.01 6.26 -7.49
N LEU A 296 15.91 5.59 -7.83
CA LEU A 296 14.62 5.75 -7.16
C LEU A 296 14.57 5.07 -5.79
N LEU A 297 15.24 3.92 -5.64
CA LEU A 297 15.20 3.17 -4.40
C LEU A 297 15.97 3.88 -3.29
N LEU A 298 15.29 4.08 -2.17
CA LEU A 298 15.96 4.36 -0.91
C LEU A 298 16.70 3.08 -0.49
N LYS A 299 17.96 3.18 -0.10
CA LYS A 299 18.72 2.01 0.39
C LYS A 299 18.08 1.57 1.70
N LEU A 300 17.36 0.45 1.67
CA LEU A 300 16.70 -0.11 2.85
C LEU A 300 17.65 -0.95 3.70
N ILE A 301 17.17 -1.24 4.91
CA ILE A 301 17.91 -1.86 6.01
C ILE A 301 18.03 -3.39 5.79
N THR A 302 17.17 -4.00 4.96
CA THR A 302 17.09 -5.46 4.79
C THR A 302 17.00 -5.87 3.31
N ASP A 303 17.63 -6.99 2.95
CA ASP A 303 17.65 -7.51 1.58
C ASP A 303 16.34 -8.23 1.16
N ASP A 304 15.42 -8.51 2.12
CA ASP A 304 14.15 -9.24 1.92
C ASP A 304 13.11 -8.52 1.03
N ASP A 305 13.37 -7.26 0.66
CA ASP A 305 12.42 -6.38 -0.04
C ASP A 305 12.49 -6.45 -1.58
N VAL A 306 13.36 -7.29 -2.11
CA VAL A 306 13.57 -7.50 -3.54
C VAL A 306 12.61 -8.58 -4.06
N ALA A 307 11.77 -8.24 -5.04
CA ALA A 307 11.00 -9.24 -5.78
C ALA A 307 11.90 -9.98 -6.79
N PHE A 308 11.66 -11.27 -7.04
CA PHE A 308 12.48 -12.00 -8.02
C PHE A 308 12.20 -11.51 -9.45
N PRO A 309 13.17 -11.65 -10.38
CA PRO A 309 12.95 -11.46 -11.81
C PRO A 309 11.81 -12.30 -12.41
N ASN A 310 11.49 -13.45 -11.79
CA ASN A 310 10.43 -14.37 -12.21
C ASN A 310 9.30 -14.47 -11.18
N ASP A 311 9.21 -13.53 -10.23
CA ASP A 311 8.10 -13.46 -9.30
C ASP A 311 6.83 -13.08 -10.08
N PRO A 312 5.81 -13.94 -10.15
CA PRO A 312 4.58 -13.64 -10.89
C PRO A 312 3.78 -12.50 -10.27
N LEU A 313 4.18 -11.95 -9.11
CA LEU A 313 3.62 -10.71 -8.56
C LEU A 313 4.63 -9.58 -8.42
N GLY A 314 5.93 -9.85 -8.58
CA GLY A 314 6.98 -8.82 -8.44
C GLY A 314 6.85 -7.65 -9.41
N PHE A 315 6.14 -7.88 -10.54
CA PHE A 315 5.78 -6.83 -11.47
C PHE A 315 4.86 -5.77 -10.83
N HIS A 316 3.98 -6.16 -9.90
CA HIS A 316 3.04 -5.23 -9.31
C HIS A 316 3.73 -4.22 -8.39
N GLY A 317 4.46 -4.67 -7.38
CA GLY A 317 5.14 -3.77 -6.46
C GLY A 317 6.13 -2.86 -7.20
N THR A 318 6.73 -3.38 -8.27
CA THR A 318 7.54 -2.57 -9.20
C THR A 318 6.72 -1.48 -9.89
N GLY A 319 5.58 -1.82 -10.50
CA GLY A 319 4.70 -0.86 -11.18
C GLY A 319 4.11 0.19 -10.23
N VAL A 320 3.70 -0.23 -9.03
CA VAL A 320 3.23 0.66 -7.95
C VAL A 320 4.35 1.61 -7.52
N LEU A 321 5.57 1.11 -7.32
CA LEU A 321 6.72 1.93 -6.95
C LEU A 321 7.05 2.97 -8.02
N PHE A 322 7.06 2.57 -9.29
CA PHE A 322 7.25 3.53 -10.38
C PHE A 322 6.19 4.62 -10.35
N THR A 323 4.93 4.24 -10.13
CA THR A 323 3.83 5.18 -10.04
C THR A 323 3.98 6.13 -8.85
N ALA A 324 4.43 5.64 -7.69
CA ALA A 324 4.70 6.43 -6.50
C ALA A 324 5.87 7.40 -6.69
N ALA A 325 6.79 7.08 -7.60
CA ALA A 325 7.89 7.96 -8.03
C ALA A 325 7.51 8.91 -9.18
N GLY A 326 6.23 8.95 -9.59
CA GLY A 326 5.74 9.84 -10.65
C GLY A 326 5.39 9.14 -11.98
N GLY A 327 5.41 7.81 -12.00
CA GLY A 327 5.01 6.98 -13.14
C GLY A 327 6.04 6.87 -14.26
N TYR A 328 5.63 6.21 -15.35
CA TYR A 328 6.50 5.91 -16.48
C TYR A 328 7.17 7.17 -17.07
N LEU A 329 6.44 8.29 -17.19
CA LEU A 329 6.95 9.52 -17.79
C LEU A 329 8.00 10.23 -16.93
N LEU A 330 7.77 10.39 -15.63
CA LEU A 330 8.79 10.99 -14.74
C LEU A 330 10.00 10.08 -14.58
N SER A 331 9.80 8.75 -14.66
CA SER A 331 10.92 7.81 -14.66
C SER A 331 11.87 8.00 -15.84
N ALA A 332 11.36 8.38 -17.01
CA ALA A 332 12.18 8.72 -18.18
C ALA A 332 13.00 10.01 -17.96
N LEU A 333 12.54 10.88 -17.07
CA LEU A 333 13.18 12.15 -16.70
C LEU A 333 14.09 12.05 -15.47
N ASN A 334 14.14 10.89 -14.80
CA ASN A 334 15.04 10.62 -13.65
C ASN A 334 16.52 11.00 -13.85
N PRO A 335 17.10 10.97 -15.07
CA PRO A 335 18.46 11.48 -15.27
C PRO A 335 18.64 12.96 -14.90
N LEU A 336 17.57 13.75 -14.90
CA LEU A 336 17.57 15.20 -14.62
C LEU A 336 17.33 15.54 -13.14
N GLY A 337 16.74 14.62 -12.36
CA GLY A 337 16.48 14.80 -10.93
C GLY A 337 15.56 13.72 -10.37
N ILE A 338 15.66 13.46 -9.07
CA ILE A 338 14.85 12.45 -8.36
C ILE A 338 14.02 13.20 -7.30
N PRO A 339 12.76 13.57 -7.60
CA PRO A 339 11.96 14.31 -6.64
C PRO A 339 11.53 13.47 -5.44
N VAL A 340 11.36 12.17 -5.67
CA VAL A 340 10.86 11.19 -4.71
C VAL A 340 11.77 9.97 -4.73
N GLN A 341 12.20 9.53 -3.55
CA GLN A 341 12.84 8.24 -3.34
C GLN A 341 11.87 7.30 -2.63
N VAL A 342 11.91 6.02 -2.99
CA VAL A 342 10.96 5.03 -2.52
C VAL A 342 11.66 3.89 -1.80
N ALA A 343 11.28 3.67 -0.54
CA ALA A 343 11.52 2.44 0.18
C ALA A 343 10.51 1.38 -0.27
N ALA A 344 10.96 0.21 -0.75
CA ALA A 344 10.07 -0.90 -1.07
C ALA A 344 10.02 -1.89 0.11
N TYR A 345 8.85 -2.35 0.52
CA TYR A 345 8.71 -3.41 1.53
C TYR A 345 7.90 -4.57 0.97
N ASN A 346 8.39 -5.80 1.12
CA ASN A 346 7.68 -6.99 0.62
C ASN A 346 6.76 -7.61 1.67
N LEU A 347 5.46 -7.38 1.51
CA LEU A 347 4.37 -7.91 2.34
C LEU A 347 4.00 -9.36 2.03
N TYR A 348 4.38 -9.88 0.86
CA TYR A 348 3.88 -11.16 0.39
C TYR A 348 4.79 -12.32 0.78
N ARG A 349 4.19 -13.39 1.27
CA ARG A 349 4.82 -14.70 1.38
C ARG A 349 4.40 -15.58 0.21
N SER A 350 5.30 -16.45 -0.24
CA SER A 350 4.98 -17.49 -1.20
C SER A 350 4.66 -18.78 -0.45
N VAL A 351 3.44 -19.26 -0.63
CA VAL A 351 2.89 -20.48 -0.02
C VAL A 351 2.69 -21.48 -1.14
N CYS A 352 3.38 -22.62 -1.12
CA CYS A 352 3.28 -23.57 -2.21
C CYS A 352 2.68 -24.90 -1.75
N THR A 353 1.87 -25.50 -2.60
CA THR A 353 1.39 -26.88 -2.37
C THR A 353 2.41 -27.89 -2.91
N VAL A 354 3.08 -27.53 -4.00
CA VAL A 354 4.24 -28.17 -4.63
C VAL A 354 5.14 -27.07 -5.23
N PRO A 355 6.42 -27.33 -5.53
CA PRO A 355 7.38 -26.30 -5.97
C PRO A 355 6.93 -25.44 -7.16
N ASP A 356 6.20 -26.03 -8.11
CA ASP A 356 5.71 -25.35 -9.31
C ASP A 356 4.28 -24.78 -9.14
N ASN A 357 3.66 -24.89 -7.95
CA ASN A 357 2.30 -24.41 -7.67
C ASN A 357 2.28 -23.60 -6.35
N CYS A 358 2.58 -22.31 -6.48
CA CYS A 358 2.67 -21.36 -5.38
C CYS A 358 1.57 -20.30 -5.47
N THR A 359 0.92 -20.04 -4.34
CA THR A 359 0.10 -18.84 -4.13
C THR A 359 0.89 -17.80 -3.36
N PHE A 360 0.53 -16.54 -3.57
CA PHE A 360 1.17 -15.41 -2.89
C PHE A 360 0.15 -14.73 -2.00
N VAL A 361 0.57 -14.51 -0.77
CA VAL A 361 -0.32 -14.20 0.35
C VAL A 361 0.22 -12.99 1.07
N ALA A 362 -0.59 -11.94 1.16
CA ALA A 362 -0.22 -10.78 1.95
C ALA A 362 -0.21 -11.15 3.44
N ASP A 363 0.89 -10.85 4.14
CA ASP A 363 1.05 -11.18 5.55
C ASP A 363 0.89 -9.91 6.44
N PRO A 364 -0.14 -9.83 7.31
CA PRO A 364 -0.31 -8.77 8.29
C PRO A 364 0.90 -8.53 9.18
N ASN A 365 1.69 -9.56 9.53
CA ASN A 365 2.89 -9.39 10.36
C ASN A 365 4.02 -8.67 9.60
N ARG A 366 4.15 -8.95 8.30
CA ARG A 366 5.05 -8.21 7.43
C ARG A 366 4.58 -6.77 7.26
N LEU A 367 3.27 -6.54 7.16
CA LEU A 367 2.72 -5.18 7.16
C LEU A 367 3.03 -4.43 8.46
N ASN A 368 2.81 -5.04 9.63
CA ASN A 368 3.14 -4.42 10.92
C ASN A 368 4.63 -4.07 10.99
N THR A 369 5.51 -4.98 10.58
CA THR A 369 6.96 -4.75 10.56
C THR A 369 7.34 -3.58 9.63
N ALA A 370 6.82 -3.59 8.40
CA ALA A 370 7.08 -2.53 7.43
C ALA A 370 6.52 -1.17 7.90
N MET A 371 5.34 -1.15 8.54
CA MET A 371 4.78 0.05 9.15
C MET A 371 5.66 0.58 10.28
N ARG A 372 6.17 -0.28 11.18
CA ARG A 372 7.11 0.13 12.24
C ARG A 372 8.37 0.76 11.67
N GLN A 373 8.93 0.17 10.61
CA GLN A 373 10.13 0.68 9.96
C GLN A 373 9.85 2.00 9.23
N ALA A 374 8.76 2.09 8.47
CA ALA A 374 8.39 3.32 7.77
C ALA A 374 8.07 4.48 8.73
N PHE A 375 7.51 4.20 9.92
CA PHE A 375 7.26 5.20 10.96
C PHE A 375 8.48 5.47 11.86
N ASP A 376 9.58 4.73 11.70
CA ASP A 376 10.82 5.04 12.40
C ASP A 376 11.39 6.36 11.88
N ARG A 377 11.63 7.30 12.80
CA ARG A 377 12.21 8.63 12.52
C ARG A 377 13.54 8.57 11.78
N GLN A 378 14.29 7.48 11.90
CA GLN A 378 15.56 7.30 11.18
C GLN A 378 15.39 7.15 9.67
N THR A 379 14.22 6.71 9.19
CA THR A 379 13.97 6.53 7.75
C THR A 379 13.61 7.83 7.03
N ALA A 380 13.20 8.87 7.79
CA ALA A 380 12.69 10.14 7.28
C ALA A 380 11.56 9.97 6.23
N THR A 381 10.78 8.90 6.32
CA THR A 381 9.64 8.61 5.44
C THR A 381 8.52 9.62 5.69
N SER A 382 8.03 10.27 4.63
CA SER A 382 6.94 11.25 4.73
C SER A 382 5.55 10.65 4.44
N GLY A 383 5.52 9.52 3.74
CA GLY A 383 4.27 8.80 3.47
C GLY A 383 4.49 7.38 3.00
N VAL A 384 3.47 6.55 3.14
CA VAL A 384 3.46 5.14 2.75
C VAL A 384 2.30 4.85 1.80
N ASN A 385 2.52 3.99 0.82
CA ASN A 385 1.48 3.42 -0.01
C ASN A 385 1.26 1.95 0.35
N ILE A 386 0.00 1.58 0.54
CA ILE A 386 -0.43 0.20 0.78
C ILE A 386 -1.44 -0.13 -0.32
N SER A 387 -0.95 -0.82 -1.35
CA SER A 387 -1.78 -1.24 -2.49
C SER A 387 -2.16 -2.72 -2.37
N VAL A 388 -2.59 -3.09 -1.16
CA VAL A 388 -2.93 -4.44 -0.74
C VAL A 388 -4.16 -4.37 0.16
N SER A 389 -5.09 -5.32 0.00
CA SER A 389 -6.29 -5.42 0.83
C SER A 389 -6.27 -6.66 1.73
N PHE A 390 -6.82 -6.51 2.92
CA PHE A 390 -7.08 -7.58 3.88
C PHE A 390 -8.58 -7.60 4.18
N PRO A 391 -9.37 -8.51 3.57
CA PRO A 391 -10.79 -8.67 3.88
C PRO A 391 -10.99 -9.34 5.24
N GLY A 392 -12.06 -9.00 5.95
CA GLY A 392 -12.44 -9.64 7.23
C GLY A 392 -13.04 -8.69 8.27
N ALA A 393 -13.50 -9.21 9.40
CA ALA A 393 -14.15 -8.41 10.45
C ALA A 393 -13.18 -7.59 11.32
N ASP A 394 -11.94 -8.09 11.51
CA ASP A 394 -10.87 -7.45 12.29
C ASP A 394 -9.44 -7.96 11.94
N PRO A 395 -8.99 -7.92 10.67
CA PRO A 395 -7.69 -8.47 10.27
C PRO A 395 -6.48 -7.64 10.76
N LEU A 396 -6.64 -6.37 11.18
CA LEU A 396 -5.53 -5.47 11.53
C LEU A 396 -5.82 -4.58 12.78
N PRO A 397 -6.10 -5.15 13.97
CA PRO A 397 -6.49 -4.36 15.16
C PRO A 397 -5.39 -3.37 15.61
N TRP A 398 -4.12 -3.70 15.39
CA TRP A 398 -2.97 -2.85 15.70
C TRP A 398 -2.80 -1.67 14.74
N PHE A 399 -3.48 -1.65 13.59
CA PHE A 399 -3.25 -0.64 12.56
C PHE A 399 -3.71 0.75 13.00
N ILE A 400 -4.70 0.81 13.90
CA ILE A 400 -5.23 2.06 14.45
C ILE A 400 -4.13 2.89 15.15
N ASP A 401 -3.08 2.27 15.66
CA ASP A 401 -1.95 2.95 16.30
C ASP A 401 -1.16 3.84 15.33
N TYR A 402 -1.31 3.63 14.01
CA TYR A 402 -0.69 4.42 12.95
C TYR A 402 -1.63 5.48 12.35
N VAL A 403 -2.89 5.53 12.80
CA VAL A 403 -3.90 6.46 12.30
C VAL A 403 -4.19 7.52 13.37
N GLY A 404 -4.06 8.79 13.03
CA GLY A 404 -4.29 9.89 13.97
C GLY A 404 -3.68 11.21 13.53
N THR A 405 -4.09 12.28 14.20
CA THR A 405 -3.62 13.66 13.93
C THR A 405 -2.20 13.92 14.45
N ASP A 406 -1.73 13.08 15.37
CA ASP A 406 -0.41 13.12 15.99
C ASP A 406 0.68 12.39 15.19
N LYS A 407 0.33 11.84 14.02
CA LYS A 407 1.22 11.01 13.21
C LYS A 407 2.00 11.87 12.21
N ASP A 408 3.27 11.52 12.04
CA ASP A 408 4.22 12.22 11.15
C ASP A 408 4.26 11.63 9.72
N VAL A 409 3.54 10.54 9.47
CA VAL A 409 3.54 9.83 8.18
C VAL A 409 2.12 9.74 7.60
N LEU A 410 1.99 10.12 6.33
CA LEU A 410 0.74 9.97 5.57
C LEU A 410 0.58 8.53 5.07
N ILE A 411 -0.58 7.91 5.26
CA ILE A 411 -0.92 6.59 4.73
C ILE A 411 -1.82 6.78 3.50
N VAL A 412 -1.47 6.15 2.38
CA VAL A 412 -2.28 6.16 1.16
C VAL A 412 -2.59 4.73 0.75
N THR A 413 -3.84 4.32 0.87
CA THR A 413 -4.27 2.94 0.61
C THR A 413 -5.20 2.85 -0.60
N SER A 414 -5.09 1.75 -1.35
CA SER A 414 -6.07 1.39 -2.38
C SER A 414 -7.41 1.02 -1.76
N ALA A 415 -8.54 1.36 -2.39
CA ALA A 415 -9.87 0.92 -1.95
C ALA A 415 -10.13 -0.58 -2.19
N GLY A 416 -9.39 -1.23 -3.08
CA GLY A 416 -9.59 -2.62 -3.49
C GLY A 416 -10.43 -2.75 -4.77
N ASN A 417 -10.43 -3.95 -5.35
CA ASN A 417 -10.89 -4.20 -6.72
C ASN A 417 -12.03 -5.25 -6.80
N ASP A 418 -13.00 -5.17 -5.89
CA ASP A 418 -14.14 -6.11 -5.81
C ASP A 418 -15.47 -5.52 -6.32
N GLY A 419 -15.50 -4.22 -6.66
CA GLY A 419 -16.70 -3.52 -7.11
C GLY A 419 -17.74 -3.33 -6.02
N THR A 420 -17.33 -3.34 -4.76
CA THR A 420 -18.21 -3.34 -3.58
C THR A 420 -18.12 -2.05 -2.78
N GLU A 421 -19.20 -1.74 -2.05
CA GLU A 421 -19.21 -0.62 -1.11
C GLU A 421 -18.40 -0.97 0.16
N ILE A 422 -17.48 -0.09 0.56
CA ILE A 422 -16.76 -0.20 1.83
C ILE A 422 -17.61 0.45 2.93
N GLY A 423 -17.82 -0.28 4.01
CA GLY A 423 -18.55 0.23 5.16
C GLY A 423 -18.62 -0.79 6.30
N HIS A 424 -19.56 -0.58 7.23
CA HIS A 424 -19.70 -1.43 8.40
C HIS A 424 -19.96 -2.91 8.06
N ALA A 425 -20.77 -3.17 7.01
CA ALA A 425 -21.13 -4.51 6.57
C ALA A 425 -20.03 -5.21 5.73
N ASN A 426 -19.14 -4.42 5.11
CA ASN A 426 -18.08 -4.91 4.24
C ASN A 426 -16.81 -4.10 4.53
N LYS A 427 -16.06 -4.55 5.53
CA LYS A 427 -14.81 -3.91 5.93
C LYS A 427 -13.66 -4.43 5.08
N ILE A 428 -12.94 -3.50 4.46
CA ILE A 428 -11.74 -3.80 3.66
C ILE A 428 -10.58 -3.06 4.31
N PHE A 429 -9.60 -3.77 4.84
CA PHE A 429 -8.50 -3.15 5.57
C PHE A 429 -7.26 -2.97 4.69
N PRO A 430 -6.49 -1.88 4.85
CA PRO A 430 -6.72 -0.75 5.76
C PRO A 430 -7.67 0.32 5.20
N ALA A 431 -8.25 0.13 4.00
CA ALA A 431 -9.11 1.11 3.33
C ALA A 431 -10.28 1.64 4.19
N VAL A 432 -10.86 0.80 5.06
CA VAL A 432 -11.97 1.13 5.96
C VAL A 432 -11.64 2.24 6.96
N PHE A 433 -10.35 2.47 7.26
CA PHE A 433 -9.91 3.56 8.13
C PHE A 433 -9.88 4.93 7.44
N GLY A 434 -10.29 5.03 6.17
CA GLY A 434 -10.33 6.28 5.41
C GLY A 434 -11.41 7.25 5.89
N GLY A 435 -11.62 8.32 5.11
CA GLY A 435 -12.66 9.30 5.39
C GLY A 435 -12.26 10.28 6.49
N SER A 436 -13.24 10.70 7.31
CA SER A 436 -13.04 11.73 8.34
C SER A 436 -12.27 11.23 9.55
N GLU A 437 -12.36 9.94 9.87
CA GLU A 437 -11.69 9.36 11.03
C GLU A 437 -10.19 9.16 10.76
N GLY A 438 -9.83 8.79 9.53
CA GLY A 438 -8.45 8.67 9.07
C GLY A 438 -7.79 10.00 8.76
N THR A 439 -7.42 10.79 9.76
CA THR A 439 -6.86 12.15 9.55
C THR A 439 -5.52 12.18 8.80
N ASN A 440 -4.68 11.15 8.96
CA ASN A 440 -3.45 10.94 8.18
C ASN A 440 -3.56 9.79 7.17
N LEU A 441 -4.76 9.27 6.87
CA LEU A 441 -4.97 8.16 5.94
C LEU A 441 -5.87 8.56 4.78
N ILE A 442 -5.50 8.19 3.55
CA ILE A 442 -6.29 8.47 2.34
C ILE A 442 -6.64 7.15 1.66
N THR A 443 -7.92 6.87 1.52
CA THR A 443 -8.42 5.73 0.75
C THR A 443 -8.74 6.15 -0.69
N VAL A 444 -8.19 5.43 -1.67
CA VAL A 444 -8.19 5.84 -3.08
C VAL A 444 -8.96 4.86 -3.97
N ALA A 445 -9.99 5.36 -4.66
CA ALA A 445 -10.71 4.67 -5.72
C ALA A 445 -10.05 4.86 -7.10
N SER A 446 -10.43 4.03 -8.07
CA SER A 446 -9.86 3.99 -9.42
C SER A 446 -10.83 4.49 -10.48
N LEU A 447 -10.36 5.37 -11.35
CA LEU A 447 -11.09 5.93 -12.49
C LEU A 447 -10.46 5.53 -13.83
N ASP A 448 -11.28 5.59 -14.87
CA ASP A 448 -10.79 5.65 -16.25
C ASP A 448 -10.35 7.07 -16.68
N LEU A 449 -9.99 7.24 -17.97
CA LEU A 449 -9.62 8.54 -18.51
C LEU A 449 -10.81 9.50 -18.69
N HIS A 450 -12.05 9.00 -18.66
CA HIS A 450 -13.28 9.78 -18.74
C HIS A 450 -13.80 10.20 -17.37
N ASN A 451 -13.06 9.88 -16.29
CA ASN A 451 -13.43 10.08 -14.90
C ASN A 451 -14.60 9.20 -14.43
N ASP A 452 -14.88 8.11 -15.14
CA ASP A 452 -15.83 7.09 -14.69
C ASP A 452 -15.16 6.15 -13.69
N LEU A 453 -15.88 5.80 -12.63
CA LEU A 453 -15.41 4.80 -11.67
C LEU A 453 -15.26 3.45 -12.39
N LEU A 454 -14.10 2.82 -12.25
CA LEU A 454 -13.88 1.48 -12.77
C LEU A 454 -14.88 0.49 -12.15
N PRO A 455 -15.43 -0.47 -12.94
CA PRO A 455 -16.46 -1.38 -12.45
C PRO A 455 -16.04 -2.19 -11.21
N ARG A 456 -14.76 -2.55 -11.11
CA ARG A 456 -14.24 -3.28 -9.95
C ARG A 456 -13.70 -2.36 -8.85
N SER A 457 -13.61 -1.05 -9.03
CA SER A 457 -13.16 -0.19 -7.93
C SER A 457 -14.16 -0.25 -6.78
N ASN A 458 -13.71 -0.64 -5.60
CA ASN A 458 -14.48 -0.47 -4.39
C ASN A 458 -14.75 1.03 -4.15
N TYR A 459 -15.88 1.32 -3.51
CA TYR A 459 -16.40 2.68 -3.39
C TYR A 459 -17.01 2.91 -2.00
N SER A 460 -17.10 4.17 -1.57
CA SER A 460 -17.84 4.59 -0.39
C SER A 460 -17.89 6.11 -0.33
N LYS A 461 -19.08 6.69 -0.16
CA LYS A 461 -19.19 8.14 0.05
C LYS A 461 -18.62 8.61 1.40
N GLU A 462 -18.44 7.67 2.33
CA GLU A 462 -17.94 7.96 3.68
C GLU A 462 -16.46 7.63 3.80
N VAL A 463 -16.03 6.47 3.33
CA VAL A 463 -14.67 5.95 3.57
C VAL A 463 -13.70 6.33 2.46
N VAL A 464 -14.11 6.34 1.19
CA VAL A 464 -13.20 6.63 0.08
C VAL A 464 -13.04 8.14 -0.04
N ASP A 465 -11.82 8.62 0.21
CA ASP A 465 -11.51 10.04 0.30
C ASP A 465 -11.45 10.73 -1.07
N ILE A 466 -10.84 10.06 -2.04
CA ILE A 466 -10.55 10.58 -3.39
C ILE A 466 -10.47 9.44 -4.41
N ALA A 467 -10.68 9.75 -5.68
CA ALA A 467 -10.38 8.85 -6.77
C ALA A 467 -9.25 9.38 -7.65
N ALA A 468 -8.47 8.48 -8.23
CA ALA A 468 -7.39 8.81 -9.17
C ALA A 468 -7.45 7.86 -10.37
N TRP A 469 -6.70 8.20 -11.42
CA TRP A 469 -6.65 7.37 -12.61
C TRP A 469 -6.02 6.02 -12.30
N GLY A 470 -6.70 4.93 -12.63
CA GLY A 470 -6.16 3.59 -12.40
C GLY A 470 -6.60 2.62 -13.48
N CYS A 471 -6.83 3.10 -14.69
CA CYS A 471 -7.25 2.29 -15.84
C CYS A 471 -6.23 2.44 -16.96
N ASN A 472 -5.63 1.35 -17.41
CA ASN A 472 -4.58 1.38 -18.42
C ASN A 472 -3.44 2.36 -18.07
N VAL A 473 -3.05 2.42 -16.80
CA VAL A 473 -1.94 3.25 -16.33
C VAL A 473 -0.63 2.68 -16.89
N PRO A 474 0.19 3.48 -17.60
CA PRO A 474 1.49 3.05 -18.08
C PRO A 474 2.47 2.95 -16.91
N VAL A 475 2.94 1.74 -16.66
CA VAL A 475 3.94 1.42 -15.64
C VAL A 475 5.16 0.77 -16.28
N ALA A 476 6.27 0.74 -15.55
CA ALA A 476 7.46 -0.01 -15.94
C ALA A 476 7.51 -1.33 -15.16
N GLU A 477 7.66 -2.44 -15.89
CA GLU A 477 7.77 -3.79 -15.34
C GLU A 477 9.02 -4.46 -15.84
N PHE A 478 9.65 -5.27 -15.00
CA PHE A 478 10.83 -6.02 -15.41
C PHE A 478 10.40 -7.22 -16.24
N ASP A 479 10.89 -7.29 -17.48
CA ASP A 479 10.72 -8.44 -18.36
C ASP A 479 12.00 -9.28 -18.35
N PRO A 480 11.97 -10.49 -17.75
CA PRO A 480 13.13 -11.36 -17.68
C PRO A 480 13.56 -11.89 -19.06
N ALA A 481 12.66 -11.96 -20.05
CA ALA A 481 12.98 -12.48 -21.37
C ALA A 481 13.94 -11.56 -22.14
N ILE A 482 13.85 -10.25 -21.91
CA ILE A 482 14.77 -9.25 -22.50
C ILE A 482 15.81 -8.73 -21.51
N GLY A 483 15.72 -9.13 -20.23
CA GLY A 483 16.62 -8.68 -19.17
C GLY A 483 16.52 -7.18 -18.87
N GLY A 484 15.34 -6.59 -19.01
CA GLY A 484 15.15 -5.14 -18.95
C GLY A 484 13.72 -4.71 -18.62
N PHE A 485 13.53 -3.40 -18.44
CA PHE A 485 12.20 -2.84 -18.20
C PHE A 485 11.42 -2.68 -19.50
N VAL A 486 10.17 -3.11 -19.47
CA VAL A 486 9.17 -2.85 -20.50
C VAL A 486 8.07 -1.97 -19.95
N ARG A 487 7.43 -1.21 -20.84
CA ARG A 487 6.18 -0.54 -20.51
C ARG A 487 5.05 -1.56 -20.53
N LYS A 488 4.17 -1.50 -19.51
CA LYS A 488 2.91 -2.24 -19.46
C LYS A 488 1.78 -1.29 -19.07
N LEU A 489 0.58 -1.61 -19.50
CA LEU A 489 -0.64 -0.94 -19.05
C LEU A 489 -1.27 -1.79 -17.96
N ARG A 490 -1.63 -1.14 -16.84
CA ARG A 490 -2.23 -1.82 -15.69
C ARG A 490 -3.43 -1.07 -15.16
N SER A 491 -4.35 -1.82 -14.59
CA SER A 491 -5.61 -1.30 -14.07
C SER A 491 -5.83 -1.75 -12.62
N GLY A 492 -6.51 -0.91 -11.85
CA GLY A 492 -6.89 -1.15 -10.46
C GLY A 492 -6.58 0.02 -9.53
N THR A 493 -7.23 0.00 -8.37
CA THR A 493 -7.00 0.96 -7.27
C THR A 493 -5.54 0.97 -6.79
N SER A 494 -4.83 -0.14 -6.98
CA SER A 494 -3.41 -0.31 -6.72
C SER A 494 -2.50 0.63 -7.53
N TYR A 495 -2.95 1.09 -8.71
CA TYR A 495 -2.21 2.04 -9.55
C TYR A 495 -2.74 3.48 -9.42
N ALA A 496 -3.95 3.65 -8.88
CA ALA A 496 -4.53 4.94 -8.54
C ALA A 496 -3.91 5.50 -7.24
N ALA A 497 -3.84 4.69 -6.19
CA ALA A 497 -3.30 5.06 -4.88
C ALA A 497 -1.87 5.66 -4.90
N PRO A 498 -0.87 5.05 -5.58
CA PRO A 498 0.48 5.60 -5.62
C PRO A 498 0.58 6.97 -6.30
N GLN A 499 -0.36 7.35 -7.19
CA GLN A 499 -0.38 8.72 -7.75
C GLN A 499 -0.73 9.76 -6.69
N VAL A 500 -1.62 9.42 -5.75
CA VAL A 500 -1.96 10.27 -4.62
C VAL A 500 -0.79 10.37 -3.64
N LEU A 501 -0.04 9.28 -3.43
CA LEU A 501 1.21 9.33 -2.65
C LEU A 501 2.26 10.23 -3.31
N PHE A 502 2.42 10.13 -4.63
CA PHE A 502 3.32 11.02 -5.38
C PHE A 502 2.90 12.49 -5.22
N ALA A 503 1.60 12.78 -5.29
CA ALA A 503 1.06 14.11 -5.03
C ALA A 503 1.42 14.65 -3.64
N ALA A 504 1.23 13.82 -2.61
CA ALA A 504 1.61 14.14 -1.24
C ALA A 504 3.11 14.45 -1.12
N ALA A 505 3.97 13.62 -1.72
CA ALA A 505 5.41 13.82 -1.70
C ALA A 505 5.82 15.13 -2.39
N MET A 506 5.18 15.47 -3.52
CA MET A 506 5.44 16.72 -4.21
C MET A 506 4.98 17.95 -3.39
N ILE A 507 3.83 17.90 -2.71
CA ILE A 507 3.42 18.96 -1.78
C ILE A 507 4.49 19.17 -0.70
N GLN A 508 5.02 18.09 -0.12
CA GLN A 508 6.08 18.15 0.89
C GLN A 508 7.38 18.76 0.34
N ARG A 509 7.76 18.39 -0.88
CA ARG A 509 8.96 18.87 -1.58
C ARG A 509 8.89 20.37 -1.86
N GLU A 510 7.72 20.83 -2.29
CA GLU A 510 7.50 22.20 -2.72
C GLU A 510 7.30 23.18 -1.55
N ARG A 511 7.37 22.73 -0.29
CA ARG A 511 7.21 23.61 0.87
C ARG A 511 8.22 24.78 0.92
N PRO A 512 7.81 25.98 1.39
CA PRO A 512 8.72 27.10 1.65
C PRO A 512 9.69 26.79 2.81
N ARG A 513 10.99 27.10 2.66
CA ARG A 513 12.04 26.91 3.70
C ARG A 513 11.84 27.77 4.94
N ARG A 514 11.15 28.91 4.82
CA ARG A 514 10.86 29.79 5.97
C ARG A 514 9.95 29.11 7.01
N ILE A 515 9.28 28.03 6.62
CA ILE A 515 8.43 27.24 7.50
C ILE A 515 9.26 26.06 8.00
N ASN A 516 9.65 26.12 9.27
CA ASN A 516 10.58 25.17 9.88
C ASN A 516 9.96 23.76 9.99
N SER A 517 8.67 23.67 10.32
CA SER A 517 7.88 22.44 10.23
C SER A 517 7.28 22.32 8.82
N GLY A 518 7.55 21.23 8.10
CA GLY A 518 6.79 20.95 6.87
C GLY A 518 5.30 20.73 7.17
N PRO A 519 4.43 20.67 6.14
CA PRO A 519 3.03 20.35 6.39
C PRO A 519 2.93 18.97 7.04
N THR A 520 2.06 18.88 8.04
CA THR A 520 1.68 17.62 8.68
C THR A 520 0.93 16.73 7.67
N PRO A 521 0.90 15.41 7.87
CA PRO A 521 0.10 14.51 7.04
C PRO A 521 -1.37 14.95 6.89
N SER A 522 -1.98 15.43 7.98
CA SER A 522 -3.35 15.97 7.96
C SER A 522 -3.46 17.20 7.05
N GLU A 523 -2.51 18.14 7.09
CA GLU A 523 -2.49 19.29 6.19
C GLU A 523 -2.28 18.89 4.72
N VAL A 524 -1.45 17.87 4.47
CA VAL A 524 -1.27 17.30 3.13
C VAL A 524 -2.56 16.65 2.64
N LYS A 525 -3.24 15.86 3.47
CA LYS A 525 -4.56 15.28 3.15
C LYS A 525 -5.57 16.37 2.85
N ILE A 526 -5.68 17.39 3.70
CA ILE A 526 -6.57 18.55 3.48
C ILE A 526 -6.28 19.20 2.14
N ARG A 527 -5.00 19.44 1.83
CA ARG A 527 -4.61 20.05 0.56
C ARG A 527 -5.07 19.21 -0.62
N LEU A 528 -4.85 17.90 -0.60
CA LEU A 528 -5.29 16.99 -1.66
C LEU A 528 -6.82 16.99 -1.81
N MET A 529 -7.56 16.95 -0.70
CA MET A 529 -9.03 16.90 -0.74
C MET A 529 -9.68 18.21 -1.20
N THR A 530 -9.08 19.35 -0.87
CA THR A 530 -9.64 20.68 -1.19
C THR A 530 -9.22 21.22 -2.55
N SER A 531 -8.19 20.63 -3.14
CA SER A 531 -7.74 20.90 -4.51
C SER A 531 -8.30 19.92 -5.55
N ALA A 532 -9.05 18.91 -5.12
CA ALA A 532 -9.66 17.91 -5.99
C ALA A 532 -10.69 18.54 -6.96
N ASP A 533 -10.81 17.94 -8.15
CA ASP A 533 -11.98 18.15 -9.00
C ASP A 533 -13.17 17.37 -8.46
N HIS A 534 -14.37 17.74 -8.86
CA HIS A 534 -15.61 17.13 -8.36
C HIS A 534 -16.47 16.61 -9.50
N ALA A 535 -16.79 15.31 -9.48
CA ALA A 535 -17.69 14.68 -10.43
C ALA A 535 -18.97 14.19 -9.74
N LEU A 536 -20.11 14.66 -10.24
CA LEU A 536 -21.44 14.31 -9.70
C LEU A 536 -21.71 12.80 -9.78
N GLY A 537 -21.27 12.13 -10.84
CA GLY A 537 -21.41 10.67 -11.00
C GLY A 537 -20.67 9.87 -9.92
N LEU A 538 -19.74 10.48 -9.20
CA LEU A 538 -18.98 9.88 -8.10
C LEU A 538 -19.54 10.25 -6.72
N TRP A 539 -20.56 11.10 -6.62
CA TRP A 539 -20.99 11.67 -5.32
C TRP A 539 -21.39 10.62 -4.28
N GLN A 540 -22.06 9.54 -4.72
CA GLN A 540 -22.45 8.42 -3.85
C GLN A 540 -21.39 7.31 -3.76
N LYS A 541 -20.23 7.49 -4.41
CA LYS A 541 -19.17 6.47 -4.56
C LYS A 541 -17.83 6.90 -3.96
N VAL A 542 -17.57 8.20 -3.91
CA VAL A 542 -16.35 8.81 -3.39
C VAL A 542 -16.79 10.03 -2.60
N ARG A 543 -16.18 10.30 -1.45
CA ARG A 543 -16.55 11.44 -0.61
C ARG A 543 -16.50 12.74 -1.42
N HIS A 544 -17.67 13.36 -1.55
CA HIS A 544 -17.91 14.55 -2.39
C HIS A 544 -17.53 14.40 -3.88
N GLY A 545 -17.45 13.17 -4.39
CA GLY A 545 -17.09 12.90 -5.79
C GLY A 545 -15.69 13.40 -6.19
N ARG A 546 -14.74 13.40 -5.26
CA ARG A 546 -13.40 13.98 -5.46
C ARG A 546 -12.54 13.20 -6.45
N ILE A 547 -11.84 13.93 -7.32
CA ILE A 547 -10.87 13.42 -8.29
C ILE A 547 -9.54 14.15 -8.07
N LEU A 548 -8.43 13.40 -8.03
CA LEU A 548 -7.09 13.96 -7.88
C LEU A 548 -6.78 14.99 -8.99
N ASN A 549 -6.52 16.23 -8.59
CA ASN A 549 -5.98 17.28 -9.46
C ASN A 549 -4.62 17.76 -8.95
N LEU A 550 -3.57 17.25 -9.59
CA LEU A 550 -2.20 17.45 -9.16
C LEU A 550 -1.73 18.90 -9.35
N ALA A 551 -2.16 19.54 -10.44
CA ALA A 551 -1.80 20.92 -10.75
C ALA A 551 -2.39 21.91 -9.75
N LYS A 552 -3.65 21.74 -9.34
CA LYS A 552 -4.27 22.52 -8.27
C LYS A 552 -3.56 22.26 -6.94
N ALA A 553 -3.32 20.99 -6.59
CA ALA A 553 -2.65 20.62 -5.35
C ALA A 553 -1.27 21.28 -5.21
N LEU A 554 -0.50 21.36 -6.30
CA LEU A 554 0.86 21.93 -6.32
C LEU A 554 0.89 23.45 -6.51
N SER A 555 -0.24 24.13 -6.74
CA SER A 555 -0.30 25.60 -6.78
C SER A 555 -0.26 26.20 -5.37
N ILE A 556 0.91 26.11 -4.73
CA ILE A 556 1.10 26.43 -3.31
C ILE A 556 1.28 27.93 -3.04
N HIS A 557 1.69 28.71 -4.04
CA HIS A 557 1.94 30.15 -3.92
C HIS A 557 0.85 31.02 -4.54
N SER A 558 0.04 30.43 -5.44
CA SER A 558 -0.99 31.13 -6.19
C SER A 558 -2.34 30.46 -5.98
N ASP A 559 -3.36 31.28 -5.77
CA ASP A 559 -4.74 30.83 -5.85
C ASP A 559 -5.02 30.40 -7.31
N VAL A 560 -5.92 29.43 -7.47
CA VAL A 560 -6.31 28.86 -8.76
C VAL A 560 -7.79 29.09 -8.98
N VAL A 561 -8.16 29.56 -10.17
CA VAL A 561 -9.54 29.62 -10.65
C VAL A 561 -9.65 28.72 -11.88
N GLN A 562 -10.50 27.71 -11.81
CA GLN A 562 -10.83 26.88 -12.95
C GLN A 562 -12.08 27.41 -13.65
N LEU A 563 -12.04 27.54 -14.97
CA LEU A 563 -13.18 27.97 -15.77
C LEU A 563 -14.05 26.79 -16.22
N LYS A 564 -15.39 26.96 -16.23
CA LYS A 564 -16.37 25.90 -16.58
C LYS A 564 -16.22 25.38 -18.01
N ASP A 565 -16.14 26.28 -18.99
CA ASP A 565 -16.26 25.89 -20.40
C ASP A 565 -14.97 25.28 -20.98
N SER A 566 -13.82 25.70 -20.45
CA SER A 566 -12.52 25.33 -21.00
C SER A 566 -11.68 24.44 -20.09
N GLY A 567 -12.03 24.33 -18.81
CA GLY A 567 -11.20 23.67 -17.80
C GLY A 567 -9.88 24.39 -17.49
N ILE A 568 -9.62 25.53 -18.13
CA ILE A 568 -8.38 26.30 -17.97
C ILE A 568 -8.19 26.70 -16.52
N LEU A 569 -6.96 26.52 -16.02
CA LEU A 569 -6.52 26.97 -14.70
C LEU A 569 -5.88 28.37 -14.82
N LEU A 570 -6.61 29.38 -14.35
CA LEU A 570 -6.05 30.71 -14.13
C LEU A 570 -5.37 30.77 -12.77
N ARG A 571 -4.17 31.35 -12.68
CA ARG A 571 -3.38 31.39 -11.44
C ARG A 571 -3.02 32.82 -11.07
N GLY A 572 -3.13 33.16 -9.80
CA GLY A 572 -2.81 34.49 -9.29
C GLY A 572 -3.27 34.68 -7.85
N GLN A 573 -3.38 35.92 -7.41
CA GLN A 573 -3.97 36.24 -6.10
C GLN A 573 -5.43 36.63 -6.30
N ILE A 574 -6.35 35.97 -5.59
CA ILE A 574 -7.77 36.28 -5.68
C ILE A 574 -8.11 37.42 -4.73
N ASP A 575 -8.73 38.44 -5.30
CA ASP A 575 -9.37 39.57 -4.63
C ASP A 575 -10.89 39.36 -4.76
N PHE A 576 -11.56 39.09 -3.62
CA PHE A 576 -13.01 38.91 -3.54
C PHE A 576 -13.77 40.25 -3.38
N GLY A 577 -13.12 41.39 -3.64
CA GLY A 577 -13.68 42.70 -3.39
C GLY A 577 -13.64 43.10 -1.91
N SER A 578 -13.98 44.35 -1.62
CA SER A 578 -13.82 45.01 -0.32
C SER A 578 -14.70 44.43 0.79
N GLY A 579 -14.30 43.28 1.35
CA GLY A 579 -14.73 42.83 2.67
C GLY A 579 -13.95 43.57 3.75
N ALA A 580 -14.64 44.21 4.70
CA ALA A 580 -13.97 44.83 5.84
C ALA A 580 -13.32 43.75 6.73
N GLY A 581 -12.04 43.91 7.08
CA GLY A 581 -11.40 43.15 8.15
C GLY A 581 -10.91 41.73 7.83
N GLY A 582 -10.59 41.41 6.57
CA GLY A 582 -10.02 40.10 6.22
C GLY A 582 -11.05 38.97 6.04
N PHE A 583 -12.33 39.32 5.97
CA PHE A 583 -13.42 38.39 5.70
C PHE A 583 -13.84 38.44 4.24
N VAL A 584 -14.25 37.29 3.73
CA VAL A 584 -14.87 37.11 2.42
C VAL A 584 -16.34 36.77 2.62
N THR A 585 -17.22 37.61 2.08
CA THR A 585 -18.62 37.20 1.91
C THR A 585 -18.69 36.33 0.66
N VAL A 586 -19.09 35.08 0.80
CA VAL A 586 -19.37 34.16 -0.31
C VAL A 586 -20.88 33.90 -0.30
N CYS A 587 -21.49 33.83 -1.48
CA CYS A 587 -22.89 33.45 -1.65
C CYS A 587 -23.92 34.35 -0.94
N GLY A 588 -23.68 35.65 -0.91
CA GLY A 588 -24.65 36.68 -0.52
C GLY A 588 -24.84 36.83 1.00
N ALA A 589 -24.52 35.81 1.80
CA ALA A 589 -24.74 35.85 3.25
C ALA A 589 -23.66 35.14 4.08
N GLN A 590 -22.80 34.29 3.50
CA GLN A 590 -21.81 33.55 4.29
C GLN A 590 -20.52 34.34 4.40
N THR A 591 -20.21 34.81 5.60
CA THR A 591 -18.95 35.52 5.88
C THR A 591 -17.94 34.54 6.45
N ILE A 592 -16.82 34.35 5.76
CA ILE A 592 -15.75 33.41 6.12
C ILE A 592 -14.44 34.19 6.20
N ALA A 593 -13.60 33.96 7.20
CA ALA A 593 -12.29 34.59 7.24
C ALA A 593 -11.43 34.07 6.07
N ARG A 594 -10.67 34.96 5.42
CA ARG A 594 -9.93 34.60 4.19
C ARG A 594 -8.87 33.53 4.41
N ASP A 595 -8.31 33.47 5.61
CA ASP A 595 -7.35 32.46 6.07
C ASP A 595 -8.00 31.12 6.43
N GLU A 596 -9.30 31.12 6.74
CA GLU A 596 -10.07 29.89 6.94
C GLU A 596 -10.53 29.26 5.62
N LEU A 597 -10.75 30.06 4.58
CA LEU A 597 -11.27 29.58 3.29
C LEU A 597 -10.20 28.75 2.54
N LEU A 598 -10.58 27.55 2.10
CA LEU A 598 -9.68 26.64 1.39
C LEU A 598 -10.03 26.55 -0.09
N SER A 599 -11.31 26.29 -0.40
CA SER A 599 -11.79 26.23 -1.79
C SER A 599 -13.30 26.43 -1.90
N ILE A 600 -13.75 26.80 -3.09
CA ILE A 600 -15.14 26.97 -3.50
C ILE A 600 -15.35 26.17 -4.79
N ASN A 601 -16.34 25.30 -4.85
CA ASN A 601 -16.57 24.41 -5.98
C ASN A 601 -18.04 24.52 -6.42
N ASP A 602 -18.30 25.00 -7.63
CA ASP A 602 -19.61 24.99 -8.25
C ASP A 602 -19.81 23.64 -8.95
N LEU A 603 -20.68 22.81 -8.37
CA LEU A 603 -20.96 21.46 -8.87
C LEU A 603 -21.89 21.47 -10.10
N GLY A 604 -22.41 22.64 -10.50
CA GLY A 604 -23.27 22.82 -11.68
C GLY A 604 -24.71 22.33 -11.48
N SER A 605 -24.90 21.19 -10.81
CA SER A 605 -26.19 20.69 -10.36
C SER A 605 -26.14 20.24 -8.91
N VAL A 606 -27.32 20.04 -8.32
CA VAL A 606 -27.44 19.65 -6.92
C VAL A 606 -27.23 18.14 -6.77
N PRO A 607 -26.32 17.70 -5.89
CA PRO A 607 -26.04 16.28 -5.71
C PRO A 607 -27.15 15.51 -4.97
N GLU A 608 -27.96 16.18 -4.15
CA GLU A 608 -29.06 15.59 -3.38
C GLU A 608 -30.26 16.55 -3.33
N ALA A 609 -31.50 16.03 -3.31
CA ALA A 609 -32.69 16.88 -3.31
C ALA A 609 -32.69 17.89 -2.15
N GLY A 610 -32.67 19.19 -2.47
CA GLY A 610 -32.64 20.27 -1.48
C GLY A 610 -31.25 20.71 -1.03
N ALA A 611 -30.17 20.09 -1.52
CA ALA A 611 -28.82 20.64 -1.35
C ALA A 611 -28.61 21.88 -2.23
N ASP A 612 -27.59 22.66 -1.93
CA ASP A 612 -27.20 23.77 -2.80
C ASP A 612 -26.14 23.33 -3.83
N ARG A 613 -25.91 24.13 -4.88
CA ARG A 613 -24.98 23.77 -5.96
C ARG A 613 -23.49 24.01 -5.66
N VAL A 614 -23.17 24.91 -4.73
CA VAL A 614 -21.79 25.31 -4.43
C VAL A 614 -21.34 24.73 -3.11
N LEU A 615 -20.24 23.99 -3.15
CA LEU A 615 -19.56 23.40 -2.00
C LEU A 615 -18.35 24.26 -1.60
N ILE A 616 -18.31 24.70 -0.36
CA ILE A 616 -17.22 25.49 0.21
C ILE A 616 -16.47 24.66 1.24
N TYR A 617 -15.14 24.60 1.11
CA TYR A 617 -14.26 24.04 2.12
C TYR A 617 -13.59 25.16 2.92
N ARG A 618 -13.53 24.98 4.24
CA ARG A 618 -12.83 25.88 5.16
C ARG A 618 -12.22 25.11 6.32
N HIS A 619 -11.20 25.67 6.96
CA HIS A 619 -10.71 25.15 8.23
C HIS A 619 -11.81 25.18 9.29
N SER A 620 -11.88 24.13 10.10
CA SER A 620 -12.72 24.11 11.29
C SER A 620 -12.14 25.00 12.38
N LYS A 621 -13.02 25.73 13.08
CA LYS A 621 -12.65 26.45 14.32
C LYS A 621 -12.68 25.54 15.54
N ALA A 622 -13.47 24.47 15.47
CA ALA A 622 -13.72 23.59 16.59
C ALA A 622 -12.57 22.59 16.78
N VAL A 623 -11.99 22.11 15.68
CA VAL A 623 -10.94 21.09 15.71
C VAL A 623 -9.81 21.50 14.76
N ALA A 624 -8.60 21.67 15.32
CA ALA A 624 -7.42 21.97 14.53
C ALA A 624 -7.10 20.81 13.58
N GLY A 625 -6.84 21.12 12.30
CA GLY A 625 -6.56 20.10 11.29
C GLY A 625 -7.80 19.42 10.72
N GLU A 626 -9.02 19.90 11.01
CA GLU A 626 -10.24 19.46 10.34
C GLU A 626 -10.76 20.48 9.32
N VAL A 627 -11.58 19.98 8.40
CA VAL A 627 -12.22 20.77 7.34
C VAL A 627 -13.73 20.71 7.51
N GLU A 628 -14.36 21.89 7.57
CA GLU A 628 -15.80 22.04 7.51
C GLU A 628 -16.25 22.31 6.08
N THR A 629 -17.42 21.77 5.72
CA THR A 629 -18.10 22.10 4.47
C THR A 629 -19.27 23.03 4.70
N ARG A 630 -19.46 23.99 3.79
CA ARG A 630 -20.68 24.82 3.71
C ARG A 630 -21.26 24.74 2.31
N TRP A 631 -22.55 25.01 2.21
CA TRP A 631 -23.34 24.90 0.98
C TRP A 631 -24.01 26.22 0.66
N CYS A 632 -24.09 26.57 -0.63
CA CYS A 632 -24.84 27.75 -1.07
C CYS A 632 -25.28 27.70 -2.53
N ASN A 633 -26.27 28.52 -2.88
CA ASN A 633 -26.89 28.50 -4.21
C ASN A 633 -26.09 29.17 -5.33
N GLY A 634 -24.92 29.76 -5.08
CA GLY A 634 -24.12 30.39 -6.13
C GLY A 634 -23.07 31.35 -5.59
N ILE A 635 -22.03 31.58 -6.39
CA ILE A 635 -20.99 32.56 -6.09
C ILE A 635 -21.51 33.95 -6.49
N THR A 636 -21.83 34.79 -5.51
CA THR A 636 -22.40 36.14 -5.74
C THR A 636 -21.38 37.26 -5.66
N THR A 637 -20.14 36.93 -5.31
CA THR A 637 -19.11 37.90 -4.97
C THR A 637 -18.22 38.14 -6.17
N ASP A 638 -17.89 39.40 -6.44
CA ASP A 638 -16.98 39.74 -7.52
C ASP A 638 -15.62 39.09 -7.27
N VAL A 639 -15.16 38.32 -8.25
CA VAL A 639 -13.85 37.67 -8.21
C VAL A 639 -12.94 38.39 -9.18
N THR A 640 -11.88 39.00 -8.66
CA THR A 640 -10.81 39.57 -9.47
C THR A 640 -9.54 38.77 -9.26
N LEU A 641 -8.93 38.31 -10.34
CA LEU A 641 -7.63 37.67 -10.30
C LEU A 641 -6.55 38.70 -10.53
N LEU A 642 -5.59 38.78 -9.62
CA LEU A 642 -4.40 39.61 -9.75
C LEU A 642 -3.24 38.76 -10.28
N ASP A 643 -2.78 39.09 -11.49
CA ASP A 643 -1.65 38.40 -12.10
C ASP A 643 -0.38 38.60 -11.24
N PRO A 644 0.35 37.52 -10.90
CA PRO A 644 1.44 37.61 -9.95
C PRO A 644 2.67 38.37 -10.49
N PHE A 645 2.78 38.57 -11.80
CA PHE A 645 3.93 39.23 -12.43
C PHE A 645 3.67 40.68 -12.83
N THR A 646 2.51 40.94 -13.41
CA THR A 646 2.13 42.24 -13.95
C THR A 646 1.31 43.06 -12.96
N ARG A 647 0.72 42.40 -11.95
CA ARG A 647 -0.28 42.99 -11.04
C ARG A 647 -1.50 43.53 -11.81
N GLN A 648 -1.71 43.06 -13.03
CA GLN A 648 -2.92 43.34 -13.78
C GLN A 648 -4.10 42.65 -13.10
N LYS A 649 -5.16 43.40 -12.87
CA LYS A 649 -6.43 42.89 -12.36
C LYS A 649 -7.30 42.41 -13.52
N THR A 650 -7.72 41.15 -13.47
CA THR A 650 -8.64 40.56 -14.44
C THR A 650 -9.91 40.15 -13.72
N PRO A 651 -11.05 40.83 -13.95
CA PRO A 651 -12.33 40.41 -13.39
C PRO A 651 -12.76 39.08 -14.02
N ILE A 652 -13.20 38.14 -13.18
CA ILE A 652 -13.68 36.82 -13.61
C ILE A 652 -15.19 36.75 -13.35
N PRO A 653 -16.04 36.68 -14.39
CA PRO A 653 -17.47 36.50 -14.21
C PRO A 653 -17.75 35.23 -13.41
N THR A 654 -18.51 35.36 -12.32
CA THR A 654 -18.81 34.22 -11.42
C THR A 654 -19.56 33.09 -12.13
N SER A 655 -20.32 33.40 -13.18
CA SER A 655 -20.97 32.41 -14.05
C SER A 655 -19.99 31.44 -14.69
N ASN A 656 -18.75 31.87 -14.93
CA ASN A 656 -17.72 31.12 -15.65
C ASN A 656 -16.82 30.31 -14.70
N ILE A 657 -16.95 30.49 -13.39
CA ILE A 657 -16.08 29.85 -12.38
C ILE A 657 -16.61 28.45 -12.06
N SER A 658 -15.82 27.42 -12.37
CA SER A 658 -16.08 26.05 -11.94
C SER A 658 -15.61 25.85 -10.50
N SER A 659 -14.37 26.24 -10.20
CA SER A 659 -13.83 26.12 -8.85
C SER A 659 -12.77 27.18 -8.57
N ILE A 660 -12.58 27.45 -7.27
CA ILE A 660 -11.54 28.30 -6.72
C ILE A 660 -10.79 27.47 -5.67
N THR A 661 -9.47 27.37 -5.78
CA THR A 661 -8.60 26.73 -4.78
C THR A 661 -7.59 27.75 -4.29
N LEU A 662 -7.54 28.03 -3.00
CA LEU A 662 -6.62 29.03 -2.47
C LEU A 662 -5.22 28.44 -2.26
N ALA A 663 -4.21 29.29 -2.35
CA ALA A 663 -2.82 28.93 -2.10
C ALA A 663 -2.63 28.45 -0.65
N THR A 664 -1.82 27.41 -0.45
CA THR A 664 -1.44 26.93 0.90
C THR A 664 -0.52 27.94 1.61
N TYR A 665 0.39 28.54 0.84
CA TYR A 665 1.36 29.52 1.32
C TYR A 665 1.27 30.76 0.44
N PRO A 666 0.16 31.52 0.54
CA PRO A 666 -0.03 32.72 -0.27
C PRO A 666 1.17 33.65 -0.08
N ASN A 667 1.58 34.30 -1.18
CA ASN A 667 2.70 35.24 -1.16
C ASN A 667 2.45 36.33 -0.10
N LEU A 668 3.19 36.25 1.00
CA LEU A 668 3.25 37.27 2.02
C LEU A 668 4.06 38.44 1.45
N GLU A 669 3.38 39.41 0.85
CA GLU A 669 3.82 40.81 0.90
C GLU A 669 3.53 41.42 2.30
N GLN A 670 3.72 40.63 3.38
CA GLN A 670 3.70 41.10 4.76
C GLN A 670 5.09 41.05 5.35
#